data_AF-A0A2V2T0S5-F1
#
_entry.id   AF-A0A2V2T0S5-F1
#
_cell.length_a   1.000
_cell.length_b   1.000
_cell.length_c   1.000
_cell.angle_alpha   90.00
_cell.angle_beta   90.00
_cell.angle_gamma   90.00
#
_symmetry.space_group_name_H-M   'P 1'
#
loop_
_entity.id
_entity.type
_entity.pdbx_description
1 polymer ?
#
loop_
_entity_poly.entity_id
_entity_poly.type
_entity_poly.pdbx_seq_one_letter_code
_entity_poly.pdbx_strand_id
1 'polypeptide(L)'
;MNDLATSAMSNSSPERIDFNTPTLRRKRRMRALKDRLTRWYVLVGGLSVLVAITLIFFYLAYVVLPLFRGAELDARAPLAPAWLKGVQAPLLLSIEEQNQVAMRVAADGQVLFFDLDSGAELSRQALKLPAGSQVVSIAEDQPGHPMVALGLSNGQALVFQHSYQVTYPDNRKTITPQVDYPYGEAPISLDPQGRALEHVALASDDDGLLLAASTGSQMLLLSLTSQENMLTGETSLEREAVNLPQISDPVKAIYMDPRKQWLYVINGRAQADVFDLRTRQLNGRYKLLDHANREVTASAQLLGGISLMIGNSDGGISQWFMARDTDGEPRLAHVRDFQLGSKPITAIVPEQRRKGFIALDSAGELGVFHSTAHRTLLEQQVAPASGVLALSPRANRLLLEQGGQLHGFDLSNPHPEVSWNALWGKVWYENYDKPQYVWQSTAATTDFEPKLSLAPLTFGTLKAAFYAMILAAPLAIAAAVYTAYFMAPAMRRKVKPVIELMEALPTVILGFFAGLFLAPYVEGHLPGIFSLLLLTPLGILLAGLLWSRLPERIRLALPDGWEAAILIPVVLGVGAFALWLSPHLETAFFGGDMRLWISHELGITYDQRNALIVGLAMGFAVIPNIFSIAEDAIFSVPRSLTDGSLALGATPWQTLTRVVILTASPGIFSALMIGMGRAVGETMIVLMATGNTPVMDMNIFQGMRTLAANVAVEMPESAVASTHYRVLFLSALVLLTFTFVMNTLAELIRQRLRKKYASL
;
A
#
# COMPACT_ATOMS: atom_id res chain seq x y z
N MET A 1 23.43 107.65 26.13
CA MET A 1 24.69 107.85 25.37
C MET A 1 25.26 106.46 25.15
N ASN A 2 24.74 105.75 24.13
CA ASN A 2 25.24 105.73 22.73
C ASN A 2 26.39 104.70 22.65
N ASP A 3 26.36 103.64 21.84
CA ASP A 3 25.78 103.53 20.51
C ASP A 3 25.23 102.14 20.17
N LEU A 4 24.08 102.18 19.49
CA LEU A 4 23.49 101.12 18.69
C LEU A 4 24.29 100.95 17.40
N ALA A 5 24.75 99.74 17.12
CA ALA A 5 25.12 99.33 15.76
C ALA A 5 24.03 98.41 15.22
N THR A 6 23.21 98.98 14.34
CA THR A 6 22.21 98.33 13.50
C THR A 6 22.85 97.26 12.62
N SER A 7 22.51 95.98 12.82
CA SER A 7 22.63 94.96 11.77
C SER A 7 21.22 94.56 11.32
N ALA A 8 21.02 94.62 10.01
CA ALA A 8 19.74 94.50 9.36
C ALA A 8 19.11 93.12 9.61
N MET A 9 17.87 93.10 10.09
CA MET A 9 17.02 91.93 10.02
C MET A 9 16.85 91.54 8.55
N SER A 10 17.53 90.46 8.15
CA SER A 10 17.24 89.78 6.89
C SER A 10 15.91 89.04 7.08
N ASN A 11 14.83 89.63 6.55
CA ASN A 11 13.59 88.93 6.26
C ASN A 11 13.87 87.92 5.12
N SER A 12 14.39 86.75 5.46
CA SER A 12 14.29 85.58 4.59
C SER A 12 13.29 84.61 5.21
N SER A 13 12.11 84.57 4.61
CA SER A 13 11.12 83.50 4.83
C SER A 13 11.83 82.15 4.77
N PRO A 14 11.54 81.18 5.66
CA PRO A 14 12.14 79.85 5.53
C PRO A 14 11.78 79.32 4.14
N GLU A 15 12.78 78.96 3.33
CA GLU A 15 12.57 78.32 2.03
C GLU A 15 11.62 77.14 2.24
N ARG A 16 10.34 77.33 1.86
CA ARG A 16 9.37 76.24 1.80
C ARG A 16 9.95 75.27 0.77
N ILE A 17 10.44 74.13 1.25
CA ILE A 17 10.91 73.03 0.40
C ILE A 17 9.80 72.76 -0.61
N ASP A 18 10.03 73.10 -1.88
CA ASP A 18 9.05 72.87 -2.93
C ASP A 18 9.03 71.38 -3.27
N PHE A 19 8.12 70.68 -2.61
CA PHE A 19 7.82 69.28 -2.86
C PHE A 19 7.34 69.00 -4.30
N ASN A 20 7.05 70.03 -5.09
CA ASN A 20 6.56 69.97 -6.46
C ASN A 20 7.58 70.32 -7.55
N THR A 21 8.88 70.33 -7.23
CA THR A 21 9.93 70.43 -8.27
C THR A 21 9.74 69.37 -9.38
N PRO A 22 10.08 69.68 -10.64
CA PRO A 22 9.91 68.76 -11.77
C PRO A 22 10.61 67.40 -11.56
N THR A 23 11.76 67.43 -10.89
CA THR A 23 12.57 66.25 -10.56
C THR A 23 11.90 65.35 -9.52
N LEU A 24 11.32 65.91 -8.45
CA LEU A 24 10.56 65.16 -7.44
C LEU A 24 9.25 64.60 -8.01
N ARG A 25 8.56 65.34 -8.88
CA ARG A 25 7.37 64.84 -9.60
C ARG A 25 7.71 63.65 -10.50
N ARG A 26 8.83 63.68 -11.22
CA ARG A 26 9.34 62.55 -12.02
C ARG A 26 9.68 61.34 -11.12
N LYS A 27 10.37 61.55 -9.98
CA LYS A 27 10.66 60.47 -9.02
C LYS A 27 9.40 59.86 -8.41
N ARG A 28 8.37 60.66 -8.07
CA ARG A 28 7.08 60.15 -7.58
C ARG A 28 6.33 59.34 -8.63
N ARG A 29 6.28 59.81 -9.88
CA ARG A 29 5.68 59.04 -10.99
C ARG A 29 6.40 57.71 -11.19
N MET A 30 7.74 57.72 -11.15
CA MET A 30 8.54 56.50 -11.24
C MET A 30 8.28 55.53 -10.07
N ARG A 31 8.20 56.04 -8.84
CA ARG A 31 7.86 55.24 -7.65
C ARG A 31 6.46 54.66 -7.74
N ALA A 32 5.46 55.46 -8.11
CA ALA A 32 4.08 55.00 -8.28
C ALA A 32 3.95 53.93 -9.38
N LEU A 33 4.74 54.05 -10.47
CA LEU A 33 4.83 53.03 -11.50
C LEU A 33 5.45 51.74 -10.94
N LYS A 34 6.58 51.84 -10.22
CA LYS A 34 7.22 50.70 -9.57
C LYS A 34 6.27 50.01 -8.59
N ASP A 35 5.61 50.77 -7.71
CA ASP A 35 4.66 50.22 -6.74
C ASP A 35 3.48 49.50 -7.42
N ARG A 36 2.96 50.04 -8.54
CA ARG A 36 1.93 49.37 -9.34
C ARG A 36 2.44 48.09 -9.99
N LEU A 37 3.61 48.13 -10.62
CA LEU A 37 4.22 46.95 -11.25
C LEU A 37 4.51 45.86 -10.21
N THR A 38 5.06 46.20 -9.05
CA THR A 38 5.31 45.26 -7.95
C THR A 38 4.01 44.67 -7.43
N ARG A 39 2.95 45.47 -7.23
CA ARG A 39 1.64 44.94 -6.82
C ARG A 39 1.09 43.96 -7.85
N TRP A 40 1.18 44.29 -9.13
CA TRP A 40 0.69 43.42 -10.20
C TRP A 40 1.51 42.12 -10.28
N TYR A 41 2.83 42.22 -10.17
CA TYR A 41 3.73 41.06 -10.10
C TYR A 41 3.41 40.13 -8.92
N VAL A 42 3.23 40.68 -7.71
CA VAL A 42 2.88 39.89 -6.51
C VAL A 42 1.51 39.23 -6.66
N LEU A 43 0.52 39.96 -7.19
CA LEU A 43 -0.83 39.42 -7.40
C LEU A 43 -0.82 38.30 -8.45
N VAL A 44 -0.18 38.52 -9.60
CA VAL A 44 -0.08 37.51 -10.67
C VAL A 44 0.72 36.30 -10.21
N GLY A 45 1.84 36.51 -9.51
CA GLY A 45 2.64 35.44 -8.93
C GLY A 45 1.83 34.61 -7.93
N GLY A 46 1.14 35.26 -6.99
CA GLY A 46 0.27 34.57 -6.02
C GLY A 46 -0.87 33.80 -6.68
N LEU A 47 -1.55 34.40 -7.66
CA LEU A 47 -2.61 33.73 -8.42
C LEU A 47 -2.06 32.55 -9.23
N SER A 48 -0.88 32.67 -9.84
CA SER A 48 -0.27 31.58 -10.60
C SER A 48 0.08 30.38 -9.73
N VAL A 49 0.53 30.59 -8.49
CA VAL A 49 0.79 29.51 -7.53
C VAL A 49 -0.52 28.79 -7.17
N LEU A 50 -1.59 29.55 -6.90
CA LEU A 50 -2.90 28.97 -6.62
C LEU A 50 -3.43 28.15 -7.80
N VAL A 51 -3.32 28.68 -9.02
CA VAL A 51 -3.70 27.97 -10.25
C VAL A 51 -2.84 26.71 -10.41
N ALA A 52 -1.54 26.78 -10.19
CA ALA A 52 -0.64 25.62 -10.29
C ALA A 52 -1.00 24.52 -9.28
N ILE A 53 -1.22 24.85 -8.01
CA ILE A 53 -1.64 23.88 -6.97
C ILE A 53 -2.99 23.25 -7.33
N THR A 54 -3.93 24.06 -7.82
CA THR A 54 -5.25 23.60 -8.25
C THR A 54 -5.14 22.65 -9.45
N LEU A 55 -4.30 22.99 -10.44
CA LEU A 55 -4.04 22.14 -11.60
C LEU A 55 -3.36 20.82 -11.19
N ILE A 56 -2.41 20.86 -10.25
CA ILE A 56 -1.79 19.65 -9.68
C ILE A 56 -2.86 18.77 -9.04
N PHE A 57 -3.76 19.34 -8.23
CA PHE A 57 -4.86 18.59 -7.63
C PHE A 57 -5.74 17.90 -8.68
N PHE A 58 -6.18 18.64 -9.70
CA PHE A 58 -7.00 18.05 -10.78
C PHE A 58 -6.24 17.02 -11.60
N TYR A 59 -4.95 17.22 -11.85
CA TYR A 59 -4.10 16.27 -12.54
C TYR A 59 -3.96 14.96 -11.74
N LEU A 60 -3.66 15.04 -10.44
CA LEU A 60 -3.60 13.87 -9.56
C LEU A 60 -4.96 13.14 -9.55
N ALA A 61 -6.07 13.88 -9.41
CA ALA A 61 -7.41 13.29 -9.44
C ALA A 61 -7.72 12.60 -10.78
N TYR A 62 -7.33 13.20 -11.91
CA TYR A 62 -7.50 12.63 -13.24
C TYR A 62 -6.72 11.32 -13.41
N VAL A 63 -5.48 11.25 -12.94
CA VAL A 63 -4.66 10.02 -13.01
C VAL A 63 -5.23 8.92 -12.11
N VAL A 64 -5.84 9.27 -10.98
CA VAL A 64 -6.39 8.33 -10.00
C VAL A 64 -7.77 7.81 -10.40
N LEU A 65 -8.61 8.63 -11.05
CA LEU A 65 -10.02 8.29 -11.35
C LEU A 65 -10.23 6.91 -12.01
N PRO A 66 -9.40 6.46 -12.97
CA PRO A 66 -9.55 5.14 -13.59
C PRO A 66 -9.44 3.95 -12.63
N LEU A 67 -8.80 4.09 -11.47
CA LEU A 67 -8.70 3.01 -10.47
C LEU A 67 -10.08 2.54 -9.96
N PHE A 68 -11.06 3.45 -9.93
CA PHE A 68 -12.38 3.20 -9.37
C PHE A 68 -13.44 2.90 -10.45
N ARG A 69 -13.06 2.83 -11.74
CA ARG A 69 -13.97 2.41 -12.81
C ARG A 69 -14.16 0.90 -12.82
N GLY A 70 -15.37 0.44 -13.10
CA GLY A 70 -15.71 -0.98 -13.24
C GLY A 70 -15.13 -1.60 -14.52
N ALA A 71 -15.48 -2.85 -14.78
CA ALA A 71 -15.16 -3.50 -16.04
C ALA A 71 -16.19 -3.12 -17.11
N GLU A 72 -15.76 -3.08 -18.37
CA GLU A 72 -16.62 -2.88 -19.54
C GLU A 72 -16.61 -4.15 -20.39
N LEU A 73 -17.78 -4.54 -20.90
CA LEU A 73 -17.96 -5.76 -21.69
C LEU A 73 -18.73 -5.44 -22.98
N ASP A 74 -18.03 -5.54 -24.10
CA ASP A 74 -18.58 -5.26 -25.42
C ASP A 74 -18.90 -6.57 -26.16
N ALA A 75 -20.18 -6.75 -26.52
CA ALA A 75 -20.61 -7.93 -27.26
C ALA A 75 -20.23 -7.83 -28.74
N ARG A 76 -19.71 -8.92 -29.30
CA ARG A 76 -19.52 -9.09 -30.74
C ARG A 76 -20.68 -9.84 -31.37
N ALA A 77 -20.75 -9.78 -32.70
CA ALA A 77 -21.73 -10.55 -33.46
C ALA A 77 -21.55 -12.05 -33.18
N PRO A 78 -22.63 -12.78 -32.85
CA PRO A 78 -22.56 -14.21 -32.60
C PRO A 78 -22.21 -14.97 -33.89
N LEU A 79 -21.36 -15.99 -33.75
CA LEU A 79 -20.94 -16.86 -34.85
C LEU A 79 -21.70 -18.19 -34.76
N ALA A 80 -22.18 -18.70 -35.89
CA ALA A 80 -22.86 -20.00 -35.97
C ALA A 80 -22.20 -20.88 -37.05
N PRO A 81 -20.95 -21.31 -36.82
CA PRO A 81 -20.20 -22.06 -37.83
C PRO A 81 -20.87 -23.41 -38.13
N ALA A 82 -20.69 -23.89 -39.36
CA ALA A 82 -21.37 -25.10 -39.83
C ALA A 82 -21.04 -26.35 -39.00
N TRP A 83 -19.79 -26.44 -38.51
CA TRP A 83 -19.32 -27.55 -37.67
C TRP A 83 -19.95 -27.60 -36.27
N LEU A 84 -20.61 -26.52 -35.83
CA LEU A 84 -21.23 -26.44 -34.51
C LEU A 84 -22.70 -26.91 -34.50
N LYS A 85 -23.31 -27.08 -35.68
CA LYS A 85 -24.72 -27.47 -35.79
C LYS A 85 -24.93 -28.92 -35.37
N GLY A 86 -25.81 -29.13 -34.39
CA GLY A 86 -26.20 -30.47 -33.92
C GLY A 86 -25.13 -31.20 -33.11
N VAL A 87 -24.06 -30.52 -32.72
CA VAL A 87 -23.00 -31.06 -31.86
C VAL A 87 -23.39 -30.85 -30.39
N GLN A 88 -23.05 -31.81 -29.54
CA GLN A 88 -23.23 -31.70 -28.08
C GLN A 88 -22.34 -30.60 -27.50
N ALA A 89 -22.72 -30.07 -26.33
CA ALA A 89 -21.91 -29.09 -25.61
C ALA A 89 -20.47 -29.60 -25.37
N PRO A 90 -19.46 -28.72 -25.45
CA PRO A 90 -18.08 -29.11 -25.29
C PRO A 90 -17.79 -29.43 -23.83
N LEU A 91 -16.77 -30.26 -23.61
CA LEU A 91 -16.21 -30.51 -22.29
C LEU A 91 -15.34 -29.34 -21.82
N LEU A 92 -14.63 -28.70 -22.75
CA LEU A 92 -13.74 -27.57 -22.49
C LEU A 92 -13.69 -26.63 -23.69
N LEU A 93 -13.64 -25.34 -23.39
CA LEU A 93 -13.29 -24.27 -24.32
C LEU A 93 -12.09 -23.52 -23.78
N SER A 94 -11.13 -23.21 -24.66
CA SER A 94 -9.94 -22.43 -24.31
C SER A 94 -9.62 -21.45 -25.44
N ILE A 95 -8.97 -20.33 -25.10
CA ILE A 95 -8.59 -19.27 -26.04
C ILE A 95 -7.08 -19.09 -25.94
N GLU A 96 -6.41 -18.96 -27.09
CA GLU A 96 -4.98 -18.67 -27.16
C GLU A 96 -4.68 -17.21 -26.72
N GLU A 97 -3.51 -16.97 -26.15
CA GLU A 97 -3.13 -15.69 -25.53
C GLU A 97 -3.32 -14.45 -26.43
N GLN A 98 -3.12 -14.57 -27.74
CA GLN A 98 -3.29 -13.46 -28.69
C GLN A 98 -4.70 -13.35 -29.28
N ASN A 99 -5.66 -14.13 -28.77
CA ASN A 99 -7.07 -14.08 -29.15
C ASN A 99 -7.33 -14.38 -30.64
N GLN A 100 -6.49 -15.18 -31.29
CA GLN A 100 -6.66 -15.56 -32.69
C GLN A 100 -7.26 -16.95 -32.85
N VAL A 101 -6.82 -17.90 -32.02
CA VAL A 101 -7.24 -19.31 -32.07
C VAL A 101 -7.98 -19.66 -30.79
N ALA A 102 -9.06 -20.43 -30.91
CA ALA A 102 -9.71 -21.09 -29.81
C ALA A 102 -9.71 -22.60 -30.00
N MET A 103 -9.73 -23.31 -28.88
CA MET A 103 -9.77 -24.77 -28.80
C MET A 103 -11.10 -25.20 -28.18
N ARG A 104 -11.70 -26.21 -28.79
CA ARG A 104 -12.91 -26.88 -28.30
C ARG A 104 -12.66 -28.36 -28.16
N VAL A 105 -12.88 -28.90 -26.97
CA VAL A 105 -12.79 -30.33 -26.69
C VAL A 105 -14.20 -30.92 -26.65
N ALA A 106 -14.52 -31.79 -27.58
CA ALA A 106 -15.82 -32.46 -27.65
C ALA A 106 -15.85 -33.73 -26.79
N ALA A 107 -17.05 -34.16 -26.39
CA ALA A 107 -17.26 -35.35 -25.56
C ALA A 107 -16.83 -36.67 -26.24
N ASP A 108 -16.72 -36.68 -27.57
CA ASP A 108 -16.22 -37.81 -28.37
C ASP A 108 -14.68 -37.87 -28.44
N GLY A 109 -13.98 -36.97 -27.75
CA GLY A 109 -12.52 -36.91 -27.75
C GLY A 109 -11.92 -36.19 -28.96
N GLN A 110 -12.72 -35.47 -29.76
CA GLN A 110 -12.20 -34.59 -30.80
C GLN A 110 -11.80 -33.22 -30.24
N VAL A 111 -10.57 -32.80 -30.55
CA VAL A 111 -10.07 -31.45 -30.31
C VAL A 111 -10.16 -30.67 -31.61
N LEU A 112 -10.98 -29.62 -31.60
CA LEU A 112 -11.17 -28.71 -32.72
C LEU A 112 -10.52 -27.37 -32.41
N PHE A 113 -9.61 -26.95 -33.27
CA PHE A 113 -9.06 -25.59 -33.28
C PHE A 113 -9.75 -24.77 -34.37
N PHE A 114 -10.18 -23.58 -34.01
CA PHE A 114 -10.87 -22.67 -34.92
C PHE A 114 -10.43 -21.23 -34.70
N ASP A 115 -10.59 -20.42 -35.75
CA ASP A 115 -10.31 -18.99 -35.73
C ASP A 115 -11.41 -18.25 -34.95
N LEU A 116 -11.02 -17.41 -33.99
CA LEU A 116 -11.94 -16.78 -33.05
C LEU A 116 -12.82 -15.70 -33.69
N ASP A 117 -12.35 -15.04 -34.75
CA ASP A 117 -13.06 -13.93 -35.39
C ASP A 117 -14.01 -14.41 -36.50
N SER A 118 -13.61 -15.43 -37.26
CA SER A 118 -14.39 -15.97 -38.38
C SER A 118 -15.18 -17.24 -38.02
N GLY A 119 -14.77 -17.96 -36.98
CA GLY A 119 -15.31 -19.30 -36.65
C GLY A 119 -14.85 -20.40 -37.63
N ALA A 120 -13.90 -20.11 -38.52
CA ALA A 120 -13.39 -21.07 -39.48
C ALA A 120 -12.59 -22.20 -38.78
N GLU A 121 -12.82 -23.44 -39.20
CA GLU A 121 -12.05 -24.59 -38.71
C GLU A 121 -10.60 -24.52 -39.22
N LEU A 122 -9.65 -24.61 -38.30
CA LEU A 122 -8.21 -24.56 -38.60
C LEU A 122 -7.59 -25.96 -38.59
N SER A 123 -7.87 -26.73 -37.55
CA SER A 123 -7.33 -28.08 -37.36
C SER A 123 -8.28 -28.91 -36.50
N ARG A 124 -8.41 -30.20 -36.82
CA ARG A 124 -9.18 -31.16 -36.03
C ARG A 124 -8.30 -32.36 -35.75
N GLN A 125 -8.12 -32.67 -34.48
CA GLN A 125 -7.25 -33.72 -34.00
C GLN A 125 -8.06 -34.66 -33.10
N ALA A 126 -8.00 -35.96 -33.37
CA ALA A 126 -8.62 -36.96 -32.50
C ALA A 126 -7.64 -37.36 -31.40
N LEU A 127 -8.06 -37.31 -30.15
CA LEU A 127 -7.27 -37.80 -29.03
C LEU A 127 -7.13 -39.32 -29.11
N LYS A 128 -5.99 -39.84 -28.64
CA LYS A 128 -5.66 -41.27 -28.71
C LYS A 128 -6.38 -42.06 -27.62
N LEU A 129 -7.70 -42.17 -27.77
CA LEU A 129 -8.57 -42.90 -26.85
C LEU A 129 -8.55 -44.42 -27.13
N PRO A 130 -8.48 -45.28 -26.10
CA PRO A 130 -8.63 -46.73 -26.23
C PRO A 130 -9.96 -47.13 -26.86
N ALA A 131 -9.95 -48.20 -27.66
CA ALA A 131 -11.17 -48.71 -28.30
C ALA A 131 -12.23 -49.10 -27.24
N GLY A 132 -13.44 -48.56 -27.40
CA GLY A 132 -14.57 -48.80 -26.48
C GLY A 132 -14.57 -47.94 -25.20
N SER A 133 -13.60 -47.02 -25.04
CA SER A 133 -13.60 -46.06 -23.94
C SER A 133 -14.33 -44.77 -24.31
N GLN A 134 -14.98 -44.14 -23.33
CA GLN A 134 -15.62 -42.83 -23.46
C GLN A 134 -15.02 -41.86 -22.46
N VAL A 135 -15.01 -40.56 -22.79
CA VAL A 135 -14.60 -39.50 -21.87
C VAL A 135 -15.72 -39.27 -20.85
N VAL A 136 -15.39 -39.37 -19.58
CA VAL A 136 -16.33 -39.23 -18.46
C VAL A 136 -16.12 -37.91 -17.74
N SER A 137 -14.86 -37.49 -17.59
CA SER A 137 -14.50 -36.27 -16.87
C SER A 137 -13.31 -35.57 -17.50
N ILE A 138 -13.16 -34.29 -17.20
CA ILE A 138 -12.09 -33.41 -17.68
C ILE A 138 -11.61 -32.54 -16.53
N ALA A 139 -10.32 -32.28 -16.47
CA ALA A 139 -9.74 -31.27 -15.60
C ALA A 139 -8.58 -30.57 -16.28
N GLU A 140 -8.43 -29.29 -15.96
CA GLU A 140 -7.26 -28.49 -16.28
C GLU A 140 -6.34 -28.48 -15.06
N ASP A 141 -5.04 -28.26 -15.29
CA ASP A 141 -4.10 -27.92 -14.22
C ASP A 141 -4.40 -26.48 -13.71
N GLN A 142 -3.42 -25.82 -13.10
CA GLN A 142 -3.57 -24.45 -12.62
C GLN A 142 -3.93 -23.46 -13.74
N PRO A 143 -4.68 -22.40 -13.41
CA PRO A 143 -4.96 -21.33 -14.36
C PRO A 143 -3.67 -20.78 -14.97
N GLY A 144 -3.52 -20.91 -16.29
CA GLY A 144 -2.31 -20.51 -17.03
C GLY A 144 -1.45 -21.67 -17.53
N HIS A 145 -1.67 -22.89 -17.05
CA HIS A 145 -1.00 -24.09 -17.53
C HIS A 145 -1.87 -24.78 -18.60
N PRO A 146 -1.32 -25.09 -19.79
CA PRO A 146 -2.09 -25.61 -20.92
C PRO A 146 -2.40 -27.12 -20.82
N MET A 147 -2.16 -27.74 -19.67
CA MET A 147 -2.25 -29.18 -19.49
C MET A 147 -3.65 -29.59 -19.02
N VAL A 148 -4.15 -30.65 -19.63
CA VAL A 148 -5.51 -31.16 -19.44
C VAL A 148 -5.45 -32.68 -19.21
N ALA A 149 -6.23 -33.16 -18.25
CA ALA A 149 -6.48 -34.59 -18.04
C ALA A 149 -7.91 -34.95 -18.42
N LEU A 150 -8.08 -36.09 -19.10
CA LEU A 150 -9.37 -36.72 -19.36
C LEU A 150 -9.48 -38.00 -18.56
N GLY A 151 -10.55 -38.14 -17.77
CA GLY A 151 -10.92 -39.39 -17.12
C GLY A 151 -11.77 -40.25 -18.05
N LEU A 152 -11.38 -41.51 -18.23
CA LEU A 152 -12.05 -42.44 -19.15
C LEU A 152 -12.93 -43.45 -18.42
N SER A 153 -13.88 -44.02 -19.15
CA SER A 153 -14.83 -45.04 -18.65
C SER A 153 -14.19 -46.37 -18.27
N ASN A 154 -12.91 -46.59 -18.61
CA ASN A 154 -12.16 -47.83 -18.42
C ASN A 154 -11.10 -47.75 -17.30
N GLY A 155 -11.16 -46.75 -16.42
CA GLY A 155 -10.20 -46.58 -15.32
C GLY A 155 -8.85 -45.97 -15.69
N GLN A 156 -8.71 -45.46 -16.92
CA GLN A 156 -7.51 -44.80 -17.39
C GLN A 156 -7.72 -43.28 -17.51
N ALA A 157 -6.64 -42.51 -17.38
CA ALA A 157 -6.63 -41.08 -17.65
C ALA A 157 -5.68 -40.75 -18.81
N LEU A 158 -6.11 -39.89 -19.73
CA LEU A 158 -5.27 -39.37 -20.81
C LEU A 158 -4.86 -37.94 -20.46
N VAL A 159 -3.55 -37.67 -20.45
CA VAL A 159 -3.01 -36.33 -20.18
C VAL A 159 -2.42 -35.78 -21.47
N PHE A 160 -2.86 -34.60 -21.85
CA PHE A 160 -2.35 -33.88 -23.02
C PHE A 160 -2.18 -32.39 -22.69
N GLN A 161 -1.40 -31.69 -23.48
CA GLN A 161 -1.29 -30.25 -23.41
C GLN A 161 -1.53 -29.64 -24.79
N HIS A 162 -2.15 -28.47 -24.84
CA HIS A 162 -2.32 -27.73 -26.08
C HIS A 162 -1.20 -26.70 -26.24
N SER A 163 -0.51 -26.69 -27.38
CA SER A 163 0.55 -25.72 -27.66
C SER A 163 0.29 -24.97 -28.97
N TYR A 164 0.81 -23.75 -29.03
CA TYR A 164 0.55 -22.80 -30.11
C TYR A 164 1.87 -22.30 -30.69
N GLN A 165 2.37 -22.96 -31.75
CA GLN A 165 3.64 -22.58 -32.36
C GLN A 165 3.48 -21.34 -33.23
N VAL A 166 4.24 -20.29 -32.93
CA VAL A 166 4.26 -19.06 -33.72
C VAL A 166 5.32 -19.17 -34.80
N THR A 167 4.90 -19.15 -36.05
CA THR A 167 5.78 -19.14 -37.23
C THR A 167 5.55 -17.88 -38.07
N TYR A 168 6.50 -17.56 -38.95
CA TYR A 168 6.44 -16.38 -39.84
C TYR A 168 6.60 -16.74 -41.33
N PRO A 169 5.75 -17.63 -41.89
CA PRO A 169 5.74 -17.85 -43.33
C PRO A 169 5.43 -16.53 -44.05
N ASP A 170 6.24 -16.17 -45.05
CA ASP A 170 6.09 -14.95 -45.84
C ASP A 170 6.02 -13.65 -45.01
N ASN A 171 6.78 -13.57 -43.90
CA ASN A 171 6.74 -12.46 -42.94
C ASN A 171 5.35 -12.20 -42.32
N ARG A 172 4.44 -13.19 -42.34
CA ARG A 172 3.15 -13.11 -41.66
C ARG A 172 3.13 -14.03 -40.45
N LYS A 173 2.83 -13.46 -39.28
CA LYS A 173 2.65 -14.23 -38.05
C LYS A 173 1.51 -15.23 -38.24
N THR A 174 1.81 -16.51 -38.13
CA THR A 174 0.86 -17.62 -38.23
C THR A 174 0.99 -18.48 -36.97
N ILE A 175 -0.13 -18.75 -36.31
CA ILE A 175 -0.20 -19.57 -35.10
C ILE A 175 -0.68 -20.97 -35.50
N THR A 176 0.16 -21.98 -35.31
CA THR A 176 -0.18 -23.37 -35.60
C THR A 176 -0.48 -24.09 -34.28
N PRO A 177 -1.75 -24.45 -34.01
CA PRO A 177 -2.12 -25.19 -32.82
C PRO A 177 -1.78 -26.68 -32.96
N GLN A 178 -1.32 -27.29 -31.88
CA GLN A 178 -1.04 -28.72 -31.81
C GLN A 178 -1.35 -29.29 -30.42
N VAL A 179 -1.56 -30.60 -30.35
CA VAL A 179 -1.75 -31.34 -29.09
C VAL A 179 -0.50 -32.17 -28.83
N ASP A 180 0.16 -31.92 -27.71
CA ASP A 180 1.35 -32.64 -27.27
C ASP A 180 1.01 -33.57 -26.09
N TYR A 181 1.77 -34.67 -25.96
CA TYR A 181 1.58 -35.67 -24.92
C TYR A 181 2.84 -35.79 -24.04
N PRO A 182 3.02 -34.91 -23.04
CA PRO A 182 4.27 -34.82 -22.27
C PRO A 182 4.59 -36.11 -21.49
N TYR A 183 3.57 -36.87 -21.08
CA TYR A 183 3.73 -38.15 -20.36
C TYR A 183 3.50 -39.37 -21.25
N GLY A 184 3.57 -39.18 -22.57
CA GLY A 184 3.34 -40.22 -23.57
C GLY A 184 1.90 -40.29 -24.06
N GLU A 185 1.74 -40.86 -25.25
CA GLU A 185 0.46 -40.92 -25.97
C GLU A 185 -0.52 -41.97 -25.44
N ALA A 186 -0.03 -42.92 -24.63
CA ALA A 186 -0.84 -43.99 -24.06
C ALA A 186 -1.52 -43.50 -22.77
N PRO A 187 -2.83 -43.75 -22.60
CA PRO A 187 -3.51 -43.45 -21.35
C PRO A 187 -2.87 -44.15 -20.15
N ILE A 188 -2.85 -43.44 -19.02
CA ILE A 188 -2.26 -43.88 -17.77
C ILE A 188 -3.34 -44.62 -16.97
N SER A 189 -3.05 -45.83 -16.50
CA SER A 189 -4.01 -46.62 -15.70
C SER A 189 -4.02 -46.15 -14.25
N LEU A 190 -5.16 -45.64 -13.77
CA LEU A 190 -5.35 -45.24 -12.36
C LEU A 190 -6.14 -46.28 -11.56
N ASP A 191 -7.19 -46.87 -12.16
CA ASP A 191 -7.94 -47.97 -11.54
C ASP A 191 -7.70 -49.29 -12.28
N PRO A 192 -6.92 -50.23 -11.71
CA PRO A 192 -6.75 -51.56 -12.29
C PRO A 192 -8.07 -52.35 -12.42
N GLN A 193 -9.12 -51.98 -11.68
CA GLN A 193 -10.44 -52.62 -11.76
C GLN A 193 -11.27 -52.12 -12.95
N GLY A 194 -10.80 -51.09 -13.67
CA GLY A 194 -11.43 -50.59 -14.89
C GLY A 194 -12.74 -49.83 -14.67
N ARG A 195 -12.98 -49.28 -13.47
CA ARG A 195 -14.17 -48.44 -13.21
C ARG A 195 -13.99 -47.04 -13.81
N ALA A 196 -15.10 -46.41 -14.19
CA ALA A 196 -15.09 -45.07 -14.77
C ALA A 196 -14.52 -44.01 -13.83
N LEU A 197 -13.61 -43.17 -14.33
CA LEU A 197 -13.06 -42.04 -13.58
C LEU A 197 -14.04 -40.86 -13.64
N GLU A 198 -14.90 -40.73 -12.63
CA GLU A 198 -15.99 -39.75 -12.59
C GLU A 198 -15.50 -38.31 -12.39
N HIS A 199 -14.39 -38.14 -11.69
CA HIS A 199 -13.69 -36.87 -11.56
C HIS A 199 -12.19 -37.12 -11.64
N VAL A 200 -11.47 -36.16 -12.22
CA VAL A 200 -10.01 -36.16 -12.30
C VAL A 200 -9.48 -34.80 -11.87
N ALA A 201 -8.24 -34.78 -11.40
CA ALA A 201 -7.46 -33.57 -11.17
C ALA A 201 -5.99 -33.90 -11.46
N LEU A 202 -5.23 -32.90 -11.88
CA LEU A 202 -3.81 -33.02 -12.16
C LEU A 202 -3.04 -31.84 -11.58
N ALA A 203 -1.79 -32.09 -11.21
CA ALA A 203 -0.84 -31.06 -10.82
C ALA A 203 0.54 -31.46 -11.36
N SER A 204 1.11 -30.63 -12.23
CA SER A 204 2.49 -30.79 -12.73
C SER A 204 3.47 -29.82 -12.08
N ASP A 205 4.71 -30.27 -11.94
CA ASP A 205 5.89 -29.44 -11.74
C ASP A 205 7.06 -30.02 -12.54
N ASP A 206 8.24 -29.44 -12.38
CA ASP A 206 9.47 -29.91 -13.05
C ASP A 206 9.88 -31.34 -12.62
N ASP A 207 9.46 -31.80 -11.44
CA ASP A 207 9.83 -33.09 -10.85
C ASP A 207 8.90 -34.24 -11.29
N GLY A 208 7.64 -33.93 -11.62
CA GLY A 208 6.69 -34.93 -12.06
C GLY A 208 5.22 -34.52 -12.06
N LEU A 209 4.36 -35.49 -12.34
CA LEU A 209 2.91 -35.34 -12.41
C LEU A 209 2.23 -36.09 -11.26
N LEU A 210 1.32 -35.41 -10.56
CA LEU A 210 0.38 -36.04 -9.65
C LEU A 210 -1.00 -36.07 -10.30
N LEU A 211 -1.59 -37.25 -10.40
CA LEU A 211 -2.97 -37.45 -10.85
C LEU A 211 -3.82 -37.91 -9.69
N ALA A 212 -4.97 -37.27 -9.51
CA ALA A 212 -6.01 -37.70 -8.59
C ALA A 212 -7.29 -37.99 -9.37
N ALA A 213 -8.01 -39.05 -9.00
CA ALA A 213 -9.30 -39.39 -9.56
C ALA A 213 -10.24 -39.98 -8.52
N SER A 214 -11.54 -39.94 -8.79
CA SER A 214 -12.55 -40.62 -7.98
C SER A 214 -13.32 -41.67 -8.78
N THR A 215 -13.57 -42.82 -8.16
CA THR A 215 -14.49 -43.86 -8.65
C THR A 215 -15.58 -44.06 -7.59
N GLY A 216 -16.70 -43.34 -7.71
CA GLY A 216 -17.69 -43.23 -6.64
C GLY A 216 -17.11 -42.54 -5.41
N SER A 217 -17.00 -43.26 -4.29
CA SER A 217 -16.47 -42.74 -3.02
C SER A 217 -14.99 -43.08 -2.76
N GLN A 218 -14.36 -43.81 -3.67
CA GLN A 218 -12.94 -44.16 -3.57
C GLN A 218 -12.08 -43.13 -4.30
N MET A 219 -11.05 -42.63 -3.60
CA MET A 219 -10.02 -41.77 -4.18
C MET A 219 -8.83 -42.59 -4.65
N LEU A 220 -8.33 -42.28 -5.84
CA LEU A 220 -7.19 -42.90 -6.48
C LEU A 220 -6.16 -41.83 -6.78
N LEU A 221 -4.96 -41.94 -6.21
CA LEU A 221 -3.85 -41.02 -6.51
C LEU A 221 -2.69 -41.78 -7.11
N LEU A 222 -2.09 -41.20 -8.15
CA LEU A 222 -0.92 -41.74 -8.82
C LEU A 222 0.12 -40.63 -8.99
N SER A 223 1.28 -40.82 -8.39
CA SER A 223 2.45 -39.97 -8.60
C SER A 223 3.33 -40.57 -9.70
N LEU A 224 3.73 -39.73 -10.65
CA LEU A 224 4.63 -40.04 -11.75
C LEU A 224 5.85 -39.13 -11.65
N THR A 225 6.98 -39.67 -11.24
CA THR A 225 8.21 -38.91 -11.03
C THR A 225 9.21 -39.24 -12.13
N SER A 226 9.82 -38.20 -12.71
CA SER A 226 10.84 -38.36 -13.73
C SER A 226 12.20 -38.58 -13.05
N GLN A 227 12.80 -39.75 -13.19
CA GLN A 227 14.16 -40.03 -12.71
C GLN A 227 15.12 -40.15 -13.89
N GLU A 228 16.09 -39.26 -13.94
CA GLU A 228 17.25 -39.39 -14.83
C GLU A 228 18.30 -40.30 -14.20
N ASN A 229 18.66 -41.36 -14.92
CA ASN A 229 19.73 -42.24 -14.48
C ASN A 229 21.08 -41.51 -14.59
N MET A 230 21.67 -41.17 -13.44
CA MET A 230 22.94 -40.42 -13.35
C MET A 230 24.14 -41.06 -14.07
N LEU A 231 24.06 -42.36 -14.39
CA LEU A 231 25.12 -43.10 -15.10
C LEU A 231 24.87 -43.20 -16.62
N THR A 232 23.61 -43.25 -17.06
CA THR A 232 23.25 -43.47 -18.48
C THR A 232 22.60 -42.26 -19.14
N GLY A 233 22.14 -41.26 -18.37
CA GLY A 233 21.33 -40.14 -18.86
C GLY A 233 19.92 -40.54 -19.30
N GLU A 234 19.51 -41.80 -19.12
CA GLU A 234 18.19 -42.26 -19.51
C GLU A 234 17.14 -41.85 -18.48
N THR A 235 16.10 -41.17 -18.92
CA THR A 235 14.97 -40.76 -18.09
C THR A 235 13.93 -41.88 -18.01
N SER A 236 13.55 -42.27 -16.80
CA SER A 236 12.50 -43.27 -16.53
C SER A 236 11.41 -42.66 -15.67
N LEU A 237 10.14 -43.06 -15.89
CA LEU A 237 9.00 -42.60 -15.10
C LEU A 237 8.71 -43.62 -14.00
N GLU A 238 9.02 -43.27 -12.75
CA GLU A 238 8.65 -44.08 -11.59
C GLU A 238 7.18 -43.83 -11.23
N ARG A 239 6.45 -44.88 -10.86
CA ARG A 239 5.02 -44.83 -10.57
C ARG A 239 4.77 -45.22 -9.12
N GLU A 240 4.17 -44.33 -8.33
CA GLU A 240 3.75 -44.61 -6.96
C GLU A 240 2.23 -44.39 -6.82
N ALA A 241 1.51 -45.45 -6.45
CA ALA A 241 0.10 -45.34 -6.10
C ALA A 241 -0.05 -44.92 -4.64
N VAL A 242 -0.78 -43.83 -4.40
CA VAL A 242 -1.03 -43.29 -3.06
C VAL A 242 -2.45 -43.64 -2.63
N ASN A 243 -2.56 -44.38 -1.53
CA ASN A 243 -3.86 -44.75 -0.96
C ASN A 243 -4.33 -43.66 0.02
N LEU A 244 -5.53 -43.15 -0.21
CA LEU A 244 -6.21 -42.22 0.71
C LEU A 244 -7.42 -42.90 1.37
N PRO A 245 -7.86 -42.41 2.55
CA PRO A 245 -9.11 -42.84 3.17
C PRO A 245 -10.32 -42.71 2.23
N GLN A 246 -11.29 -43.62 2.35
CA GLN A 246 -12.55 -43.52 1.60
C GLN A 246 -13.40 -42.35 2.08
N ILE A 247 -14.14 -41.77 1.13
CA ILE A 247 -15.06 -40.68 1.36
C ILE A 247 -16.45 -41.25 1.66
N SER A 248 -17.27 -40.52 2.43
CA SER A 248 -18.61 -40.97 2.80
C SER A 248 -19.68 -40.57 1.78
N ASP A 249 -19.51 -39.41 1.15
CA ASP A 249 -20.44 -38.81 0.19
C ASP A 249 -19.90 -38.85 -1.25
N PRO A 250 -20.79 -38.78 -2.27
CA PRO A 250 -20.36 -38.72 -3.66
C PRO A 250 -19.53 -37.46 -3.94
N VAL A 251 -18.44 -37.63 -4.69
CA VAL A 251 -17.55 -36.55 -5.11
C VAL A 251 -18.26 -35.69 -6.17
N LYS A 252 -17.99 -34.39 -6.16
CA LYS A 252 -18.44 -33.40 -7.16
C LYS A 252 -17.28 -32.78 -7.92
N ALA A 253 -16.16 -32.54 -7.25
CA ALA A 253 -14.96 -31.97 -7.83
C ALA A 253 -13.73 -32.28 -6.98
N ILE A 254 -12.57 -32.29 -7.61
CA ILE A 254 -11.27 -32.53 -6.98
C ILE A 254 -10.33 -31.40 -7.42
N TYR A 255 -9.60 -30.81 -6.47
CA TYR A 255 -8.57 -29.82 -6.74
C TYR A 255 -7.30 -30.16 -5.94
N MET A 256 -6.14 -29.81 -6.49
CA MET A 256 -4.85 -30.01 -5.84
C MET A 256 -4.09 -28.70 -5.78
N ASP A 257 -3.33 -28.49 -4.71
CA ASP A 257 -2.45 -27.34 -4.66
C ASP A 257 -1.18 -27.56 -5.53
N PRO A 258 -0.59 -26.48 -6.08
CA PRO A 258 0.64 -26.52 -6.86
C PRO A 258 1.79 -27.23 -6.16
N ARG A 259 1.84 -27.13 -4.83
CA ARG A 259 2.93 -27.66 -4.01
C ARG A 259 2.70 -29.12 -3.62
N LYS A 260 1.62 -29.75 -4.12
CA LYS A 260 1.25 -31.15 -3.86
C LYS A 260 1.18 -31.48 -2.35
N GLN A 261 0.77 -30.51 -1.53
CA GLN A 261 0.57 -30.63 -0.09
C GLN A 261 -0.89 -30.93 0.27
N TRP A 262 -1.84 -30.40 -0.49
CA TRP A 262 -3.26 -30.43 -0.15
C TRP A 262 -4.09 -30.92 -1.34
N LEU A 263 -5.00 -31.84 -1.05
CA LEU A 263 -6.04 -32.31 -1.96
C LEU A 263 -7.40 -31.91 -1.40
N TYR A 264 -8.14 -31.12 -2.17
CA TYR A 264 -9.48 -30.66 -1.83
C TYR A 264 -10.50 -31.51 -2.60
N VAL A 265 -11.36 -32.21 -1.88
CA VAL A 265 -12.44 -33.00 -2.48
C VAL A 265 -13.77 -32.41 -2.07
N ILE A 266 -14.48 -31.82 -3.02
CA ILE A 266 -15.83 -31.29 -2.80
C ILE A 266 -16.79 -32.46 -2.95
N ASN A 267 -17.59 -32.73 -1.92
CA ASN A 267 -18.46 -33.88 -1.84
C ASN A 267 -19.84 -33.53 -1.28
N GLY A 268 -20.80 -34.43 -1.53
CA GLY A 268 -22.17 -34.29 -1.06
C GLY A 268 -22.84 -33.00 -1.54
N ARG A 269 -23.64 -32.36 -0.68
CA ARG A 269 -24.32 -31.10 -1.03
C ARG A 269 -23.47 -29.86 -0.80
N ALA A 270 -22.70 -29.83 0.29
CA ALA A 270 -22.04 -28.62 0.77
C ALA A 270 -20.82 -28.91 1.66
N GLN A 271 -20.07 -29.97 1.37
CA GLN A 271 -18.90 -30.37 2.16
C GLN A 271 -17.62 -30.36 1.32
N ALA A 272 -16.49 -30.16 1.99
CA ALA A 272 -15.16 -30.36 1.46
C ALA A 272 -14.34 -31.22 2.43
N ASP A 273 -13.87 -32.36 1.93
CA ASP A 273 -12.88 -33.19 2.62
C ASP A 273 -11.49 -32.76 2.14
N VAL A 274 -10.63 -32.36 3.08
CA VAL A 274 -9.26 -31.90 2.78
C VAL A 274 -8.27 -32.95 3.27
N PHE A 275 -7.44 -33.45 2.37
CA PHE A 275 -6.38 -34.41 2.67
C PHE A 275 -5.02 -33.72 2.66
N ASP A 276 -4.19 -34.02 3.66
CA ASP A 276 -2.77 -33.66 3.64
C ASP A 276 -2.01 -34.77 2.91
N LEU A 277 -1.48 -34.44 1.74
CA LEU A 277 -0.77 -35.38 0.88
C LEU A 277 0.60 -35.79 1.45
N ARG A 278 1.16 -35.00 2.37
CA ARG A 278 2.44 -35.31 3.02
C ARG A 278 2.27 -36.41 4.06
N THR A 279 1.20 -36.33 4.85
CA THR A 279 0.87 -37.34 5.87
C THR A 279 -0.04 -38.45 5.35
N ARG A 280 -0.65 -38.26 4.16
CA ARG A 280 -1.62 -39.16 3.52
C ARG A 280 -2.86 -39.39 4.41
N GLN A 281 -3.24 -38.38 5.18
CA GLN A 281 -4.37 -38.42 6.12
C GLN A 281 -5.39 -37.33 5.83
N LEU A 282 -6.62 -37.56 6.29
CA LEU A 282 -7.67 -36.55 6.27
C LEU A 282 -7.33 -35.47 7.32
N ASN A 283 -7.11 -34.24 6.88
CA ASN A 283 -6.89 -33.10 7.77
C ASN A 283 -8.20 -32.67 8.45
N GLY A 284 -9.29 -32.63 7.70
CA GLY A 284 -10.59 -32.25 8.23
C GLY A 284 -11.71 -32.32 7.19
N ARG A 285 -12.95 -32.29 7.70
CA ARG A 285 -14.16 -32.14 6.90
C ARG A 285 -14.76 -30.78 7.18
N TYR A 286 -14.97 -30.00 6.13
CA TYR A 286 -15.36 -28.60 6.23
C TYR A 286 -16.74 -28.39 5.60
N LYS A 287 -17.60 -27.67 6.29
CA LYS A 287 -18.92 -27.29 5.79
C LYS A 287 -18.79 -26.00 4.98
N LEU A 288 -19.06 -26.08 3.68
CA LEU A 288 -18.90 -24.96 2.75
C LEU A 288 -20.09 -24.00 2.71
N LEU A 289 -21.30 -24.49 3.03
CA LEU A 289 -22.54 -23.69 2.98
C LEU A 289 -23.37 -23.93 4.23
N ASP A 290 -23.88 -22.87 4.86
CA ASP A 290 -24.54 -23.00 6.16
C ASP A 290 -26.00 -23.46 6.11
N HIS A 291 -26.72 -23.17 5.02
CA HIS A 291 -28.15 -23.44 4.91
C HIS A 291 -28.45 -24.80 4.29
N ALA A 292 -29.34 -25.57 4.91
CA ALA A 292 -29.71 -26.93 4.51
C ALA A 292 -30.29 -27.05 3.08
N ASN A 293 -30.83 -25.96 2.53
CA ASN A 293 -31.39 -25.94 1.18
C ASN A 293 -30.39 -25.51 0.09
N ARG A 294 -29.17 -25.09 0.46
CA ARG A 294 -28.15 -24.67 -0.51
C ARG A 294 -27.26 -25.84 -0.87
N GLU A 295 -26.90 -25.92 -2.13
CA GLU A 295 -25.91 -26.88 -2.61
C GLU A 295 -24.83 -26.20 -3.47
N VAL A 296 -23.65 -26.81 -3.48
CA VAL A 296 -22.54 -26.41 -4.35
C VAL A 296 -22.87 -26.83 -5.77
N THR A 297 -22.88 -25.86 -6.67
CA THR A 297 -23.25 -26.02 -8.08
C THR A 297 -22.07 -25.80 -9.03
N ALA A 298 -21.08 -25.00 -8.62
CA ALA A 298 -19.84 -24.78 -9.36
C ALA A 298 -18.67 -24.56 -8.40
N SER A 299 -17.46 -24.89 -8.85
CA SER A 299 -16.23 -24.64 -8.11
C SER A 299 -15.08 -24.40 -9.07
N ALA A 300 -14.06 -23.66 -8.61
CA ALA A 300 -12.83 -23.43 -9.36
C ALA A 300 -11.70 -23.01 -8.43
N GLN A 301 -10.46 -23.19 -8.85
CA GLN A 301 -9.27 -22.73 -8.14
C GLN A 301 -8.75 -21.44 -8.80
N LEU A 302 -8.35 -20.45 -8.00
CA LEU A 302 -7.75 -19.23 -8.56
C LEU A 302 -6.27 -19.44 -8.92
N LEU A 303 -5.71 -18.47 -9.65
CA LEU A 303 -4.27 -18.41 -9.97
C LEU A 303 -3.41 -18.71 -8.72
N GLY A 304 -2.37 -19.52 -8.88
CA GLY A 304 -1.46 -19.92 -7.80
C GLY A 304 -2.02 -21.03 -6.91
N GLY A 305 -3.25 -21.51 -7.15
CA GLY A 305 -3.75 -22.74 -6.56
C GLY A 305 -3.99 -22.73 -5.06
N ILE A 306 -4.01 -21.55 -4.43
CA ILE A 306 -4.22 -21.43 -2.97
C ILE A 306 -5.69 -21.23 -2.65
N SER A 307 -6.38 -20.38 -3.42
CA SER A 307 -7.80 -20.06 -3.21
C SER A 307 -8.73 -20.97 -3.99
N LEU A 308 -9.71 -21.54 -3.29
CA LEU A 308 -10.83 -22.29 -3.83
C LEU A 308 -12.09 -21.42 -3.82
N MET A 309 -12.75 -21.32 -4.97
CA MET A 309 -14.01 -20.61 -5.18
C MET A 309 -15.15 -21.62 -5.23
N ILE A 310 -16.21 -21.34 -4.47
CA ILE A 310 -17.39 -22.21 -4.33
C ILE A 310 -18.65 -21.41 -4.67
N GLY A 311 -19.29 -21.74 -5.79
CA GLY A 311 -20.58 -21.21 -6.21
C GLY A 311 -21.74 -22.09 -5.73
N ASN A 312 -22.86 -21.45 -5.38
CA ASN A 312 -24.03 -22.13 -4.83
C ASN A 312 -25.31 -21.94 -5.67
N SER A 313 -26.36 -22.69 -5.28
CA SER A 313 -27.69 -22.67 -5.89
C SER A 313 -28.44 -21.33 -5.82
N ASP A 314 -28.03 -20.42 -4.94
CA ASP A 314 -28.70 -19.14 -4.69
C ASP A 314 -27.92 -17.94 -5.30
N GLY A 315 -26.89 -18.20 -6.11
CA GLY A 315 -26.06 -17.17 -6.74
C GLY A 315 -24.91 -16.64 -5.86
N GLY A 316 -24.74 -17.19 -4.65
CA GLY A 316 -23.62 -16.83 -3.79
C GLY A 316 -22.33 -17.54 -4.22
N ILE A 317 -21.20 -16.85 -4.10
CA ILE A 317 -19.86 -17.36 -4.40
C ILE A 317 -18.98 -17.09 -3.18
N SER A 318 -18.36 -18.12 -2.62
CA SER A 318 -17.49 -17.98 -1.44
C SER A 318 -16.06 -18.37 -1.79
N GLN A 319 -15.09 -17.70 -1.14
CA GLN A 319 -13.66 -18.00 -1.27
C GLN A 319 -13.13 -18.66 0.00
N TRP A 320 -12.34 -19.71 -0.20
CA TRP A 320 -11.74 -20.52 0.84
C TRP A 320 -10.26 -20.77 0.56
N PHE A 321 -9.42 -20.79 1.59
CA PHE A 321 -8.03 -21.28 1.49
C PHE A 321 -7.54 -21.78 2.84
N MET A 322 -6.43 -22.53 2.83
CA MET A 322 -5.80 -23.03 4.07
C MET A 322 -5.14 -21.88 4.84
N ALA A 323 -5.55 -21.70 6.10
CA ALA A 323 -4.95 -20.75 7.03
C ALA A 323 -4.76 -21.41 8.40
N ARG A 324 -3.80 -20.94 9.21
CA ARG A 324 -3.64 -21.47 10.57
C ARG A 324 -4.66 -20.85 11.50
N ASP A 325 -5.33 -21.71 12.28
CA ASP A 325 -6.24 -21.27 13.34
C ASP A 325 -5.47 -20.89 14.63
N THR A 326 -6.17 -20.53 15.70
CA THR A 326 -5.57 -20.13 16.99
C THR A 326 -4.63 -21.16 17.60
N ASP A 327 -4.85 -22.44 17.29
CA ASP A 327 -4.06 -23.57 17.77
C ASP A 327 -2.78 -23.80 16.94
N GLY A 328 -2.58 -23.02 15.86
CA GLY A 328 -1.46 -23.15 14.92
C GLY A 328 -1.67 -24.19 13.82
N GLU A 329 -2.74 -24.99 13.90
CA GLU A 329 -3.07 -26.03 12.93
C GLU A 329 -3.68 -25.45 11.65
N PRO A 330 -3.30 -25.94 10.45
CA PRO A 330 -3.85 -25.49 9.19
C PRO A 330 -5.28 -26.02 9.00
N ARG A 331 -6.23 -25.11 8.76
CA ARG A 331 -7.64 -25.40 8.49
C ARG A 331 -8.11 -24.68 7.24
N LEU A 332 -9.09 -25.26 6.54
CA LEU A 332 -9.74 -24.59 5.40
C LEU A 332 -10.66 -23.49 5.94
N ALA A 333 -10.24 -22.23 5.79
CA ALA A 333 -10.94 -21.08 6.34
C ALA A 333 -11.84 -20.42 5.30
N HIS A 334 -13.02 -19.98 5.74
CA HIS A 334 -13.88 -19.09 4.97
C HIS A 334 -13.30 -17.68 4.98
N VAL A 335 -13.13 -17.08 3.81
CA VAL A 335 -12.39 -15.83 3.67
C VAL A 335 -13.31 -14.65 3.35
N ARG A 336 -14.21 -14.83 2.37
CA ARG A 336 -15.13 -13.78 1.89
C ARG A 336 -16.19 -14.36 0.96
N ASP A 337 -17.26 -13.59 0.77
CA ASP A 337 -18.39 -13.90 -0.10
C ASP A 337 -18.60 -12.84 -1.18
N PHE A 338 -19.13 -13.29 -2.31
CA PHE A 338 -19.63 -12.52 -3.45
C PHE A 338 -21.04 -13.01 -3.78
N GLN A 339 -21.78 -12.19 -4.51
CA GLN A 339 -23.13 -12.52 -4.97
C GLN A 339 -23.22 -12.21 -6.46
N LEU A 340 -23.83 -13.10 -7.23
CA LEU A 340 -24.21 -12.91 -8.62
C LEU A 340 -25.69 -13.30 -8.76
N GLY A 341 -26.55 -12.30 -8.96
CA GLY A 341 -27.99 -12.53 -9.10
C GLY A 341 -28.59 -13.33 -7.94
N SER A 342 -29.52 -14.23 -8.24
CA SER A 342 -30.15 -15.13 -7.26
C SER A 342 -30.32 -16.56 -7.78
N LYS A 343 -29.61 -16.90 -8.85
CA LYS A 343 -29.77 -18.14 -9.60
C LYS A 343 -28.53 -19.03 -9.40
N PRO A 344 -28.66 -20.36 -9.60
CA PRO A 344 -27.54 -21.27 -9.47
C PRO A 344 -26.33 -20.85 -10.29
N ILE A 345 -25.15 -20.80 -9.67
CA ILE A 345 -23.89 -20.58 -10.38
C ILE A 345 -23.53 -21.84 -11.16
N THR A 346 -23.29 -21.70 -12.46
CA THR A 346 -23.01 -22.82 -13.36
C THR A 346 -21.54 -22.94 -13.75
N ALA A 347 -20.81 -21.81 -13.79
CA ALA A 347 -19.39 -21.81 -14.11
C ALA A 347 -18.66 -20.71 -13.33
N ILE A 348 -17.42 -21.00 -12.93
CA ILE A 348 -16.48 -20.03 -12.38
C ILE A 348 -15.17 -20.20 -13.17
N VAL A 349 -14.76 -19.16 -13.89
CA VAL A 349 -13.55 -19.17 -14.72
C VAL A 349 -12.54 -18.16 -14.15
N PRO A 350 -11.39 -18.62 -13.63
CA PRO A 350 -10.37 -17.75 -13.06
C PRO A 350 -9.56 -17.01 -14.15
N GLU A 351 -9.06 -15.82 -13.82
CA GLU A 351 -8.01 -15.16 -14.60
C GLU A 351 -6.67 -15.90 -14.43
N GLN A 352 -5.85 -15.94 -15.48
CA GLN A 352 -4.57 -16.66 -15.49
C GLN A 352 -3.37 -15.79 -15.06
N ARG A 353 -3.55 -14.48 -14.86
CA ARG A 353 -2.47 -13.53 -14.54
C ARG A 353 -2.73 -12.65 -13.32
N ARG A 354 -3.95 -12.67 -12.79
CA ARG A 354 -4.39 -11.88 -11.64
C ARG A 354 -5.38 -12.69 -10.81
N LYS A 355 -5.68 -12.25 -9.59
CA LYS A 355 -6.65 -12.89 -8.69
C LYS A 355 -8.11 -12.52 -9.04
N GLY A 356 -8.40 -12.33 -10.34
CA GLY A 356 -9.73 -12.09 -10.87
C GLY A 356 -10.43 -13.40 -11.25
N PHE A 357 -11.76 -13.37 -11.31
CA PHE A 357 -12.54 -14.48 -11.83
C PHE A 357 -13.87 -14.00 -12.40
N ILE A 358 -14.46 -14.83 -13.25
CA ILE A 358 -15.75 -14.58 -13.88
C ILE A 358 -16.68 -15.71 -13.48
N ALA A 359 -17.94 -15.37 -13.18
CA ALA A 359 -18.96 -16.36 -12.89
C ALA A 359 -20.14 -16.21 -13.85
N LEU A 360 -20.76 -17.33 -14.18
CA LEU A 360 -21.95 -17.41 -15.02
C LEU A 360 -23.05 -18.15 -14.28
N ASP A 361 -24.23 -17.55 -14.18
CA ASP A 361 -25.39 -18.19 -13.57
C ASP A 361 -26.23 -19.00 -14.59
N SER A 362 -27.19 -19.76 -14.08
CA SER A 362 -28.10 -20.56 -14.92
C SER A 362 -29.02 -19.73 -15.83
N ALA A 363 -29.23 -18.45 -15.51
CA ALA A 363 -30.03 -17.53 -16.33
C ALA A 363 -29.21 -16.90 -17.46
N GLY A 364 -27.88 -17.05 -17.48
CA GLY A 364 -27.00 -16.43 -18.47
C GLY A 364 -26.55 -15.00 -18.09
N GLU A 365 -26.63 -14.66 -16.80
CA GLU A 365 -26.02 -13.46 -16.22
C GLU A 365 -24.56 -13.74 -15.90
N LEU A 366 -23.67 -12.87 -16.37
CA LEU A 366 -22.23 -12.96 -16.19
C LEU A 366 -21.77 -11.87 -15.22
N GLY A 367 -21.00 -12.28 -14.21
CA GLY A 367 -20.37 -11.38 -13.26
C GLY A 367 -18.85 -11.42 -13.39
N VAL A 368 -18.20 -10.25 -13.38
CA VAL A 368 -16.75 -10.10 -13.32
C VAL A 368 -16.36 -9.65 -11.93
N PHE A 369 -15.46 -10.39 -11.28
CA PHE A 369 -15.09 -10.17 -9.89
C PHE A 369 -13.57 -10.14 -9.71
N HIS A 370 -13.11 -9.46 -8.66
CA HIS A 370 -11.75 -9.56 -8.19
C HIS A 370 -11.73 -9.99 -6.73
N SER A 371 -10.98 -11.06 -6.42
CA SER A 371 -11.08 -11.74 -5.13
C SER A 371 -10.46 -10.92 -4.00
N THR A 372 -9.17 -10.57 -4.10
CA THR A 372 -8.41 -9.83 -3.06
C THR A 372 -8.98 -8.44 -2.79
N ALA A 373 -9.30 -7.70 -3.85
CA ALA A 373 -9.93 -6.38 -3.76
C ALA A 373 -11.39 -6.43 -3.26
N HIS A 374 -12.00 -7.61 -3.15
CA HIS A 374 -13.39 -7.84 -2.78
C HIS A 374 -14.34 -6.94 -3.58
N ARG A 375 -14.31 -7.07 -4.91
CA ARG A 375 -14.99 -6.16 -5.81
C ARG A 375 -15.79 -6.89 -6.88
N THR A 376 -17.06 -6.54 -6.99
CA THR A 376 -17.89 -6.79 -8.17
C THR A 376 -17.61 -5.67 -9.18
N LEU A 377 -17.09 -6.03 -10.35
CA LEU A 377 -16.64 -5.10 -11.37
C LEU A 377 -17.70 -4.85 -12.44
N LEU A 378 -18.49 -5.87 -12.75
CA LEU A 378 -19.57 -5.86 -13.74
C LEU A 378 -20.53 -7.01 -13.44
N GLU A 379 -21.82 -6.78 -13.61
CA GLU A 379 -22.86 -7.81 -13.72
C GLU A 379 -23.70 -7.46 -14.94
N GLN A 380 -23.82 -8.40 -15.88
CA GLN A 380 -24.51 -8.16 -17.15
C GLN A 380 -25.10 -9.45 -17.71
N GLN A 381 -26.32 -9.37 -18.22
CA GLN A 381 -26.93 -10.44 -19.01
C GLN A 381 -26.18 -10.60 -20.34
N VAL A 382 -25.56 -11.75 -20.56
CA VAL A 382 -24.78 -12.01 -21.79
C VAL A 382 -25.48 -12.97 -22.74
N ALA A 383 -26.34 -13.83 -22.22
CA ALA A 383 -27.03 -14.83 -23.01
C ALA A 383 -28.36 -15.26 -22.35
N PRO A 384 -29.32 -15.87 -23.06
CA PRO A 384 -30.62 -16.21 -22.49
C PRO A 384 -30.62 -17.42 -21.53
N ALA A 385 -29.52 -18.17 -21.45
CA ALA A 385 -29.30 -19.25 -20.48
C ALA A 385 -27.80 -19.52 -20.32
N SER A 386 -27.44 -20.42 -19.42
CA SER A 386 -26.05 -20.86 -19.23
C SER A 386 -25.47 -21.60 -20.46
N GLY A 387 -24.15 -21.62 -20.56
CA GLY A 387 -23.36 -22.29 -21.59
C GLY A 387 -21.92 -22.53 -21.10
N VAL A 388 -21.04 -23.00 -21.98
CA VAL A 388 -19.62 -23.21 -21.66
C VAL A 388 -18.85 -21.94 -21.93
N LEU A 389 -18.15 -21.43 -20.91
CA LEU A 389 -17.43 -20.16 -20.95
C LEU A 389 -15.92 -20.40 -21.03
N ALA A 390 -15.22 -19.59 -21.83
CA ALA A 390 -13.77 -19.50 -21.85
C ALA A 390 -13.31 -18.05 -21.74
N LEU A 391 -12.23 -17.84 -21.01
CA LEU A 391 -11.56 -16.56 -20.84
C LEU A 391 -10.15 -16.65 -21.41
N SER A 392 -9.73 -15.62 -22.16
CA SER A 392 -8.36 -15.58 -22.65
C SER A 392 -7.34 -15.42 -21.52
N PRO A 393 -6.10 -15.91 -21.69
CA PRO A 393 -5.02 -15.74 -20.72
C PRO A 393 -4.75 -14.28 -20.30
N ARG A 394 -5.06 -13.31 -21.18
CA ARG A 394 -4.93 -11.87 -20.93
C ARG A 394 -6.17 -11.24 -20.28
N ALA A 395 -7.20 -12.04 -20.01
CA ALA A 395 -8.47 -11.61 -19.44
C ALA A 395 -9.13 -10.45 -20.20
N ASN A 396 -8.98 -10.42 -21.52
CA ASN A 396 -9.50 -9.34 -22.37
C ASN A 396 -10.50 -9.83 -23.44
N ARG A 397 -10.74 -11.14 -23.49
CA ARG A 397 -11.60 -11.78 -24.47
C ARG A 397 -12.34 -12.95 -23.83
N LEU A 398 -13.64 -12.99 -24.05
CA LEU A 398 -14.54 -14.02 -23.56
C LEU A 398 -15.21 -14.72 -24.73
N LEU A 399 -15.42 -16.01 -24.57
CA LEU A 399 -16.16 -16.84 -25.52
C LEU A 399 -17.17 -17.68 -24.75
N LEU A 400 -18.42 -17.65 -25.20
CA LEU A 400 -19.51 -18.45 -24.63
C LEU A 400 -20.15 -19.28 -25.75
N GLU A 401 -20.14 -20.60 -25.61
CA GLU A 401 -20.89 -21.49 -26.49
C GLU A 401 -22.27 -21.78 -25.88
N GLN A 402 -23.33 -21.38 -26.59
CA GLN A 402 -24.71 -21.64 -26.17
C GLN A 402 -25.61 -21.89 -27.39
N GLY A 403 -26.45 -22.92 -27.33
CA GLY A 403 -27.51 -23.14 -28.33
C GLY A 403 -27.00 -23.33 -29.77
N GLY A 404 -25.77 -23.83 -29.93
CA GLY A 404 -25.13 -23.96 -31.24
C GLY A 404 -24.60 -22.65 -31.83
N GLN A 405 -24.43 -21.62 -31.00
CA GLN A 405 -23.82 -20.34 -31.34
C GLN A 405 -22.62 -20.05 -30.43
N LEU A 406 -21.65 -19.30 -30.96
CA LEU A 406 -20.51 -18.76 -30.25
C LEU A 406 -20.72 -17.26 -30.04
N HIS A 407 -20.84 -16.86 -28.79
CA HIS A 407 -20.93 -15.46 -28.38
C HIS A 407 -19.55 -14.98 -27.92
N GLY A 408 -18.96 -14.04 -28.66
CA GLY A 408 -17.69 -13.43 -28.30
C GLY A 408 -17.89 -12.08 -27.62
N PHE A 409 -17.09 -11.79 -26.60
CA PHE A 409 -17.10 -10.50 -25.91
C PHE A 409 -15.69 -9.95 -25.70
N ASP A 410 -15.52 -8.65 -25.85
CA ASP A 410 -14.29 -7.95 -25.48
C ASP A 410 -14.44 -7.42 -24.05
N LEU A 411 -13.50 -7.80 -23.18
CA LEU A 411 -13.49 -7.42 -21.76
C LEU A 411 -12.39 -6.38 -21.51
N SER A 412 -12.78 -5.20 -21.04
CA SER A 412 -11.84 -4.14 -20.63
C SER A 412 -11.88 -3.98 -19.12
N ASN A 413 -10.78 -4.36 -18.45
CA ASN A 413 -10.65 -4.30 -17.00
C ASN A 413 -9.21 -3.97 -16.57
N PRO A 414 -8.82 -2.68 -16.62
CA PRO A 414 -7.42 -2.28 -16.44
C PRO A 414 -6.94 -2.31 -14.98
N HIS A 415 -7.81 -2.00 -14.01
CA HIS A 415 -7.42 -1.80 -12.59
C HIS A 415 -8.34 -2.52 -11.59
N PRO A 416 -8.51 -3.85 -11.68
CA PRO A 416 -9.43 -4.58 -10.80
C PRO A 416 -8.94 -4.75 -9.36
N GLU A 417 -7.63 -4.63 -9.14
CA GLU A 417 -6.95 -4.88 -7.86
C GLU A 417 -7.23 -3.82 -6.78
N VAL A 418 -7.92 -2.72 -7.15
CA VAL A 418 -8.15 -1.58 -6.25
C VAL A 418 -9.62 -1.46 -5.87
N SER A 419 -9.87 -1.36 -4.57
CA SER A 419 -11.14 -0.99 -3.97
C SER A 419 -10.89 -0.12 -2.72
N TRP A 420 -11.91 0.61 -2.27
CA TRP A 420 -11.78 1.41 -1.05
C TRP A 420 -11.42 0.55 0.17
N ASN A 421 -12.02 -0.64 0.28
CA ASN A 421 -11.72 -1.58 1.37
C ASN A 421 -10.31 -2.16 1.27
N ALA A 422 -9.79 -2.44 0.07
CA ALA A 422 -8.43 -2.93 -0.10
C ALA A 422 -7.36 -1.89 0.28
N LEU A 423 -7.64 -0.59 0.04
CA LEU A 423 -6.71 0.50 0.36
C LEU A 423 -6.67 0.81 1.86
N TRP A 424 -7.80 0.75 2.56
CA TRP A 424 -7.93 1.26 3.94
C TRP A 424 -8.34 0.22 4.98
N GLY A 425 -8.89 -0.91 4.55
CA GLY A 425 -9.31 -2.03 5.40
C GLY A 425 -8.26 -3.13 5.50
N LYS A 426 -8.49 -4.08 6.41
CA LYS A 426 -7.68 -5.30 6.49
C LYS A 426 -8.10 -6.24 5.38
N VAL A 427 -7.13 -6.76 4.66
CA VAL A 427 -7.35 -7.76 3.61
C VAL A 427 -6.72 -9.07 4.05
N TRP A 428 -7.43 -10.17 3.84
CA TRP A 428 -6.90 -11.51 4.08
C TRP A 428 -6.20 -12.01 2.82
N TYR A 429 -4.90 -11.75 2.75
CA TYR A 429 -4.05 -12.17 1.65
C TYR A 429 -3.78 -13.68 1.73
N GLU A 430 -3.49 -14.28 0.58
CA GLU A 430 -3.13 -15.70 0.50
C GLU A 430 -1.83 -15.97 1.29
N ASN A 431 -1.75 -17.13 1.94
CA ASN A 431 -0.67 -17.52 2.86
C ASN A 431 -0.55 -16.68 4.15
N TYR A 432 -1.52 -15.80 4.46
CA TYR A 432 -1.59 -15.14 5.76
C TYR A 432 -2.59 -15.85 6.66
N ASP A 433 -2.26 -15.97 7.94
CA ASP A 433 -3.16 -16.60 8.92
C ASP A 433 -4.34 -15.70 9.31
N LYS A 434 -4.23 -14.39 9.09
CA LYS A 434 -5.26 -13.42 9.46
C LYS A 434 -5.28 -12.19 8.53
N PRO A 435 -6.40 -11.46 8.47
CA PRO A 435 -6.48 -10.19 7.75
C PRO A 435 -5.49 -9.15 8.29
N GLN A 436 -4.73 -8.50 7.39
CA GLN A 436 -3.71 -7.51 7.75
C GLN A 436 -3.72 -6.29 6.82
N TYR A 437 -3.09 -5.21 7.27
CA TYR A 437 -2.75 -4.05 6.45
C TYR A 437 -1.34 -4.26 5.90
N VAL A 438 -1.21 -4.49 4.59
CA VAL A 438 0.08 -4.79 3.99
C VAL A 438 0.30 -3.92 2.76
N TRP A 439 1.47 -3.29 2.70
CA TRP A 439 2.00 -2.66 1.50
C TRP A 439 3.17 -3.50 0.97
N GLN A 440 2.97 -4.11 -0.19
CA GLN A 440 3.97 -4.87 -0.93
C GLN A 440 3.66 -4.71 -2.42
N SER A 441 4.51 -3.94 -3.10
CA SER A 441 4.37 -3.55 -4.51
C SER A 441 5.02 -4.54 -5.49
N THR A 442 5.90 -5.42 -5.00
CA THR A 442 6.62 -6.40 -5.82
C THR A 442 6.68 -7.77 -5.14
N ALA A 443 6.76 -8.83 -5.95
CA ALA A 443 7.12 -10.18 -5.51
C ALA A 443 8.09 -10.84 -6.48
N ALA A 444 8.71 -11.92 -6.01
CA ALA A 444 9.64 -12.75 -6.79
C ALA A 444 8.92 -13.79 -7.66
N THR A 445 7.59 -13.87 -7.61
CA THR A 445 6.79 -14.90 -8.28
C THR A 445 5.80 -14.31 -9.28
N THR A 446 5.41 -15.12 -10.28
CA THR A 446 4.49 -14.74 -11.36
C THR A 446 3.01 -14.75 -10.96
N ASP A 447 2.65 -15.50 -9.91
CA ASP A 447 1.32 -15.59 -9.31
C ASP A 447 1.03 -14.47 -8.27
N PHE A 448 1.71 -13.34 -8.43
CA PHE A 448 1.75 -12.25 -7.47
C PHE A 448 0.35 -11.70 -7.12
N GLU A 449 0.07 -11.64 -5.82
CA GLU A 449 -1.07 -10.93 -5.24
C GLU A 449 -0.61 -9.54 -4.77
N PRO A 450 -0.98 -8.45 -5.48
CA PRO A 450 -0.55 -7.10 -5.13
C PRO A 450 -1.20 -6.64 -3.81
N LYS A 451 -0.38 -6.12 -2.90
CA LYS A 451 -0.82 -5.65 -1.59
C LYS A 451 -0.63 -4.14 -1.51
N LEU A 452 -1.69 -3.38 -1.74
CA LEU A 452 -1.61 -1.93 -1.97
C LEU A 452 -2.27 -1.10 -0.85
N SER A 453 -2.19 -1.54 0.40
CA SER A 453 -2.82 -0.84 1.53
C SER A 453 -2.12 0.50 1.83
N LEU A 454 -2.88 1.60 1.81
CA LEU A 454 -2.41 2.95 2.15
C LEU A 454 -2.46 3.24 3.65
N ALA A 455 -3.16 2.41 4.43
CA ALA A 455 -3.26 2.52 5.88
C ALA A 455 -1.88 2.57 6.59
N PRO A 456 -0.93 1.63 6.35
CA PRO A 456 0.38 1.67 7.01
C PRO A 456 1.20 2.89 6.62
N LEU A 457 1.09 3.35 5.37
CA LEU A 457 1.81 4.52 4.88
C LEU A 457 1.29 5.83 5.51
N THR A 458 -0.03 5.93 5.63
CA THR A 458 -0.70 7.07 6.27
C THR A 458 -0.40 7.09 7.76
N PHE A 459 -0.48 5.93 8.41
CA PHE A 459 -0.11 5.76 9.81
C PHE A 459 1.36 6.14 10.05
N GLY A 460 2.28 5.68 9.20
CA GLY A 460 3.68 6.09 9.25
C GLY A 460 3.81 7.61 9.13
N THR A 461 3.12 8.24 8.19
CA THR A 461 3.16 9.70 8.02
C THR A 461 2.75 10.45 9.31
N LEU A 462 1.67 10.00 9.96
CA LEU A 462 1.20 10.56 11.22
C LEU A 462 2.13 10.27 12.39
N LYS A 463 2.66 9.04 12.48
CA LYS A 463 3.64 8.62 13.49
C LYS A 463 4.89 9.51 13.44
N ALA A 464 5.37 9.84 12.24
CA ALA A 464 6.59 10.63 12.07
C ALA A 464 6.37 12.07 12.54
N ALA A 465 5.28 12.68 12.06
CA ALA A 465 4.87 14.00 12.48
C ALA A 465 4.62 14.08 13.99
N PHE A 466 4.00 13.07 14.58
CA PHE A 466 3.74 13.02 16.02
C PHE A 466 5.03 13.05 16.84
N TYR A 467 6.00 12.15 16.57
CA TYR A 467 7.26 12.14 17.32
C TYR A 467 8.11 13.38 17.07
N ALA A 468 8.11 13.91 15.84
CA ALA A 468 8.77 15.17 15.55
C ALA A 468 8.18 16.33 16.36
N MET A 469 6.85 16.41 16.45
CA MET A 469 6.15 17.49 17.17
C MET A 469 6.28 17.38 18.69
N ILE A 470 6.36 16.17 19.26
CA ILE A 470 6.65 15.98 20.69
C ILE A 470 7.95 16.68 21.08
N LEU A 471 8.98 16.60 20.23
CA LEU A 471 10.26 17.25 20.46
C LEU A 471 10.24 18.73 20.08
N ALA A 472 9.79 19.03 18.85
CA ALA A 472 9.92 20.36 18.26
C ALA A 472 9.00 21.40 18.92
N ALA A 473 7.75 21.06 19.19
CA ALA A 473 6.76 22.01 19.70
C ALA A 473 7.16 22.64 21.05
N PRO A 474 7.45 21.87 22.12
CA PRO A 474 7.80 22.48 23.40
C PRO A 474 9.09 23.28 23.32
N LEU A 475 10.10 22.76 22.61
CA LEU A 475 11.40 23.41 22.50
C LEU A 475 11.31 24.72 21.69
N ALA A 476 10.61 24.71 20.55
CA ALA A 476 10.45 25.89 19.71
C ALA A 476 9.59 26.97 20.37
N ILE A 477 8.49 26.60 21.04
CA ILE A 477 7.65 27.58 21.76
C ILE A 477 8.42 28.18 22.94
N ALA A 478 9.09 27.34 23.75
CA ALA A 478 9.85 27.82 24.89
C ALA A 478 10.99 28.75 24.45
N ALA A 479 11.71 28.39 23.38
CA ALA A 479 12.71 29.24 22.76
C ALA A 479 12.11 30.56 22.26
N ALA A 480 10.97 30.52 21.56
CA ALA A 480 10.30 31.72 21.05
C ALA A 480 9.86 32.67 22.18
N VAL A 481 9.27 32.11 23.24
CA VAL A 481 8.89 32.85 24.46
C VAL A 481 10.11 33.51 25.09
N TYR A 482 11.20 32.76 25.28
CA TYR A 482 12.41 33.30 25.90
C TYR A 482 13.06 34.38 25.03
N THR A 483 13.20 34.14 23.73
CA THR A 483 13.82 35.09 22.80
C THR A 483 12.99 36.37 22.62
N ALA A 484 11.66 36.28 22.55
CA ALA A 484 10.81 37.45 22.34
C ALA A 484 10.66 38.31 23.60
N TYR A 485 10.62 37.70 24.80
CA TYR A 485 10.22 38.40 26.02
C TYR A 485 11.34 38.61 27.06
N PHE A 486 12.27 37.66 27.21
CA PHE A 486 13.30 37.72 28.27
C PHE A 486 14.71 38.03 27.75
N MET A 487 15.01 37.71 26.49
CA MET A 487 16.37 37.84 25.94
C MET A 487 16.79 39.29 25.65
N ALA A 488 18.05 39.60 25.93
CA ALA A 488 18.62 40.91 25.65
C ALA A 488 18.57 41.23 24.13
N PRO A 489 18.27 42.48 23.72
CA PRO A 489 18.19 42.86 22.30
C PRO A 489 19.45 42.62 21.49
N ALA A 490 20.63 42.62 22.13
CA ALA A 490 21.91 42.33 21.50
C ALA A 490 22.08 40.82 21.20
N MET A 491 21.65 39.96 22.13
CA MET A 491 21.70 38.51 21.96
C MET A 491 20.64 38.05 20.95
N ARG A 492 19.41 38.57 21.02
CA ARG A 492 18.32 38.29 20.06
C ARG A 492 18.72 38.57 18.63
N ARG A 493 19.41 39.70 18.38
CA ARG A 493 19.95 40.08 17.06
C ARG A 493 20.90 39.04 16.45
N LYS A 494 21.48 38.15 17.26
CA LYS A 494 22.32 37.04 16.82
C LYS A 494 21.56 35.71 16.78
N VAL A 495 20.79 35.40 17.83
CA VAL A 495 20.10 34.11 17.99
C VAL A 495 19.03 33.89 16.93
N LYS A 496 18.17 34.90 16.66
CA LYS A 496 17.06 34.75 15.71
C LYS A 496 17.57 34.39 14.29
N PRO A 497 18.52 35.14 13.69
CA PRO A 497 19.07 34.77 12.39
C PRO A 497 19.74 33.40 12.36
N VAL A 498 20.39 32.96 13.45
CA VAL A 498 21.02 31.63 13.53
C VAL A 498 19.96 30.53 13.48
N ILE A 499 18.85 30.67 14.22
CA ILE A 499 17.77 29.69 14.18
C ILE A 499 17.09 29.69 12.81
N GLU A 500 16.86 30.84 12.20
CA GLU A 500 16.30 30.93 10.84
C GLU A 500 17.24 30.31 9.79
N LEU A 501 18.56 30.45 9.96
CA LEU A 501 19.54 29.81 9.07
C LEU A 501 19.49 28.28 9.15
N MET A 502 19.06 27.71 10.28
CA MET A 502 18.88 26.26 10.40
C MET A 502 17.78 25.73 9.47
N GLU A 503 16.79 26.56 9.09
CA GLU A 503 15.76 26.15 8.12
C GLU A 503 16.32 25.94 6.71
N ALA A 504 17.43 26.62 6.38
CA ALA A 504 18.09 26.53 5.09
C ALA A 504 18.93 25.25 4.92
N LEU A 505 19.08 24.43 5.97
CA LEU A 505 19.81 23.17 5.88
C LEU A 505 19.07 22.20 4.95
N PRO A 506 19.74 21.61 3.94
CA PRO A 506 19.13 20.61 3.09
C PRO A 506 18.66 19.38 3.88
N THR A 507 17.39 19.03 3.76
CA THR A 507 16.79 17.91 4.50
C THR A 507 17.42 16.56 4.15
N VAL A 508 17.94 16.41 2.93
CA VAL A 508 18.73 15.23 2.51
C VAL A 508 19.99 15.06 3.36
N ILE A 509 20.71 16.15 3.64
CA ILE A 509 21.92 16.10 4.48
C ILE A 509 21.54 15.68 5.90
N LEU A 510 20.46 16.23 6.43
CA LEU A 510 19.99 15.87 7.77
C LEU A 510 19.49 14.42 7.84
N GLY A 511 18.82 13.92 6.80
CA GLY A 511 18.41 12.52 6.69
C GLY A 511 19.60 11.57 6.62
N PHE A 512 20.62 11.91 5.83
CA PHE A 512 21.86 11.13 5.75
C PHE A 512 22.60 11.10 7.09
N PHE A 513 22.75 12.27 7.74
CA PHE A 513 23.31 12.36 9.09
C PHE A 513 22.51 11.55 10.09
N ALA A 514 21.17 11.60 10.02
CA ALA A 514 20.29 10.85 10.89
C ALA A 514 20.47 9.33 10.73
N GLY A 515 20.47 8.83 9.49
CA GLY A 515 20.52 7.40 9.20
C GLY A 515 21.90 6.76 9.35
N LEU A 516 23.00 7.50 9.09
CA LEU A 516 24.36 6.94 9.09
C LEU A 516 25.20 7.30 10.31
N PHE A 517 24.89 8.41 10.99
CA PHE A 517 25.62 8.82 12.19
C PHE A 517 24.73 8.77 13.42
N LEU A 518 23.59 9.46 13.41
CA LEU A 518 22.74 9.60 14.61
C LEU A 518 22.16 8.24 15.03
N ALA A 519 21.63 7.44 14.10
CA ALA A 519 21.06 6.13 14.37
C ALA A 519 22.05 5.18 15.09
N PRO A 520 23.24 4.88 14.54
CA PRO A 520 24.21 4.03 15.25
C PRO A 520 24.73 4.68 16.53
N TYR A 521 24.86 6.00 16.58
CA TYR A 521 25.29 6.69 17.80
C TYR A 521 24.28 6.55 18.95
N VAL A 522 23.00 6.73 18.63
CA VAL A 522 21.89 6.58 19.57
C VAL A 522 21.76 5.15 20.04
N GLU A 523 21.88 4.20 19.12
CA GLU A 523 21.87 2.77 19.44
C GLU A 523 22.95 2.40 20.46
N GLY A 524 24.17 2.91 20.30
CA GLY A 524 25.28 2.65 21.25
C GLY A 524 25.22 3.43 22.56
N HIS A 525 24.32 4.41 22.71
CA HIS A 525 24.22 5.26 23.91
C HIS A 525 22.77 5.44 24.39
N LEU A 526 21.93 4.42 24.20
CA LEU A 526 20.49 4.51 24.51
C LEU A 526 20.21 4.97 25.96
N PRO A 527 20.84 4.37 27.00
CA PRO A 527 20.65 4.81 28.38
C PRO A 527 21.08 6.28 28.62
N GLY A 528 22.20 6.69 28.02
CA GLY A 528 22.70 8.05 28.11
C GLY A 528 21.73 9.06 27.51
N ILE A 529 21.13 8.74 26.37
CA ILE A 529 20.17 9.62 25.69
C ILE A 529 18.89 9.80 26.50
N PHE A 530 18.33 8.73 27.07
CA PHE A 530 17.19 8.86 27.98
C PHE A 530 17.57 9.63 29.25
N SER A 531 18.80 9.46 29.74
CA SER A 531 19.31 10.22 30.87
C SER A 531 19.42 11.72 30.57
N LEU A 532 19.66 12.14 29.32
CA LEU A 532 19.67 13.57 28.95
C LEU A 532 18.34 14.26 29.27
N LEU A 533 17.21 13.58 29.04
CA LEU A 533 15.88 14.13 29.30
C LEU A 533 15.66 14.43 30.79
N LEU A 534 16.30 13.66 31.68
CA LEU A 534 16.20 13.83 33.13
C LEU A 534 17.29 14.76 33.68
N LEU A 535 18.53 14.56 33.25
CA LEU A 535 19.69 15.28 33.76
C LEU A 535 19.75 16.72 33.27
N THR A 536 19.24 17.04 32.07
CA THR A 536 19.29 18.41 31.54
C THR A 536 18.47 19.40 32.38
N PRO A 537 17.18 19.15 32.68
CA PRO A 537 16.42 20.01 33.59
C PRO A 537 17.07 20.14 34.97
N LEU A 538 17.56 19.04 35.54
CA LEU A 538 18.24 19.04 36.84
C LEU A 538 19.53 19.87 36.81
N GLY A 539 20.34 19.71 35.77
CA GLY A 539 21.58 20.45 35.58
C GLY A 539 21.33 21.95 35.40
N ILE A 540 20.28 22.34 34.69
CA ILE A 540 19.86 23.74 34.56
C ILE A 540 19.44 24.31 35.92
N LEU A 541 18.63 23.59 36.70
CA LEU A 541 18.22 24.02 38.03
C LEU A 541 19.40 24.14 38.99
N LEU A 542 20.32 23.17 38.96
CA LEU A 542 21.55 23.19 39.75
C LEU A 542 22.45 24.36 39.36
N ALA A 543 22.62 24.60 38.06
CA ALA A 543 23.37 25.76 37.58
C ALA A 543 22.72 27.08 38.03
N GLY A 544 21.39 27.18 37.98
CA GLY A 544 20.65 28.33 38.52
C GLY A 544 20.87 28.52 40.02
N LEU A 545 20.83 27.43 40.80
CA LEU A 545 21.09 27.46 42.24
C LEU A 545 22.53 27.89 42.54
N LEU A 546 23.51 27.32 41.85
CA LEU A 546 24.93 27.67 41.99
C LEU A 546 25.17 29.14 41.60
N TRP A 547 24.55 29.59 40.51
CA TRP A 547 24.60 30.97 40.07
C TRP A 547 24.05 31.91 41.14
N SER A 548 22.93 31.56 41.78
CA SER A 548 22.34 32.36 42.85
C SER A 548 23.23 32.53 44.08
N ARG A 549 24.18 31.60 44.29
CA ARG A 549 25.13 31.58 45.41
C ARG A 549 26.47 32.28 45.10
N LEU A 550 26.71 32.70 43.85
CA LEU A 550 27.96 33.35 43.47
C LEU A 550 28.08 34.79 44.01
N PRO A 551 29.31 35.27 44.28
CA PRO A 551 29.57 36.65 44.67
C PRO A 551 28.95 37.66 43.71
N GLU A 552 28.40 38.76 44.24
CA GLU A 552 27.72 39.80 43.45
C GLU A 552 28.61 40.37 42.33
N ARG A 553 29.92 40.46 42.56
CA ARG A 553 30.90 40.92 41.54
C ARG A 553 30.84 40.11 40.25
N ILE A 554 30.57 38.79 40.33
CA ILE A 554 30.52 37.90 39.17
C ILE A 554 29.12 37.93 38.55
N ARG A 555 28.07 37.98 39.37
CA ARG A 555 26.68 38.04 38.89
C ARG A 555 26.39 39.33 38.12
N LEU A 556 26.90 40.48 38.60
CA LEU A 556 26.71 41.78 37.97
C LEU A 556 27.63 42.04 36.78
N ALA A 557 28.63 41.17 36.54
CA ALA A 557 29.51 41.28 35.38
C ALA A 557 28.81 40.87 34.07
N LEU A 558 27.73 40.08 34.16
CA LEU A 558 26.93 39.68 33.01
C LEU A 558 25.67 40.56 32.91
N PRO A 559 25.41 41.18 31.74
CA PRO A 559 24.19 41.95 31.53
C PRO A 559 22.94 41.07 31.61
N ASP A 560 21.83 41.64 32.10
CA ASP A 560 20.52 40.98 32.12
C ASP A 560 20.11 40.51 30.73
N GLY A 561 19.48 39.34 30.64
CA GLY A 561 19.00 38.75 29.39
C GLY A 561 20.05 37.96 28.60
N TRP A 562 21.21 37.66 29.21
CA TRP A 562 22.27 36.78 28.66
C TRP A 562 22.30 35.38 29.30
N GLU A 563 21.28 35.01 30.08
CA GLU A 563 21.27 33.77 30.88
C GLU A 563 21.39 32.52 30.00
N ALA A 564 20.79 32.52 28.82
CA ALA A 564 20.93 31.42 27.87
C ALA A 564 22.40 31.15 27.46
N ALA A 565 23.26 32.17 27.40
CA ALA A 565 24.68 31.97 27.08
C ALA A 565 25.43 31.24 28.22
N ILE A 566 25.04 31.49 29.46
CA ILE A 566 25.60 30.81 30.66
C ILE A 566 25.18 29.34 30.68
N LEU A 567 23.97 29.04 30.21
CA LEU A 567 23.43 27.69 30.18
C LEU A 567 24.04 26.81 29.07
N ILE A 568 24.64 27.37 28.02
CA ILE A 568 25.25 26.58 26.94
C ILE A 568 26.33 25.62 27.46
N PRO A 569 27.38 26.07 28.20
CA PRO A 569 28.36 25.17 28.78
C PRO A 569 27.76 24.14 29.74
N VAL A 570 26.71 24.52 30.47
CA VAL A 570 26.00 23.61 31.40
C VAL A 570 25.33 22.48 30.62
N VAL A 571 24.57 22.80 29.57
CA VAL A 571 23.88 21.80 28.74
C VAL A 571 24.89 20.89 28.04
N LEU A 572 25.99 21.43 27.52
CA LEU A 572 27.06 20.63 26.91
C LEU A 572 27.75 19.71 27.94
N GLY A 573 28.02 20.22 29.14
CA GLY A 573 28.65 19.46 30.22
C GLY A 573 27.76 18.34 30.75
N VAL A 574 26.48 18.63 31.00
CA VAL A 574 25.47 17.62 31.37
C VAL A 574 25.31 16.60 30.24
N GLY A 575 25.35 17.07 28.99
CA GLY A 575 25.32 16.25 27.80
C GLY A 575 26.44 15.21 27.77
N ALA A 576 27.68 15.69 27.86
CA ALA A 576 28.87 14.87 27.92
C ALA A 576 28.85 13.91 29.12
N PHE A 577 28.38 14.37 30.29
CA PHE A 577 28.26 13.54 31.48
C PHE A 577 27.24 12.41 31.30
N ALA A 578 26.06 12.67 30.74
CA ALA A 578 25.05 11.66 30.49
C ALA A 578 25.54 10.59 29.50
N LEU A 579 26.25 11.00 28.45
CA LEU A 579 26.85 10.09 27.46
C LEU A 579 27.98 9.27 28.07
N TRP A 580 28.84 9.88 28.88
CA TRP A 580 29.88 9.18 29.65
C TRP A 580 29.28 8.16 30.63
N LEU A 581 28.13 8.48 31.23
CA LEU A 581 27.43 7.61 32.16
C LEU A 581 26.73 6.42 31.46
N SER A 582 26.51 6.49 30.14
CA SER A 582 25.72 5.50 29.38
C SER A 582 26.19 4.05 29.55
N PRO A 583 27.49 3.70 29.35
CA PRO A 583 27.94 2.31 29.48
C PRO A 583 27.83 1.77 30.92
N HIS A 584 27.95 2.67 31.90
CA HIS A 584 27.78 2.33 33.31
C HIS A 584 26.32 2.03 33.65
N LEU A 585 25.37 2.78 33.09
CA LEU A 585 23.94 2.49 33.25
C LEU A 585 23.54 1.20 32.54
N GLU A 586 24.11 0.97 31.35
CA GLU A 586 23.83 -0.22 30.55
C GLU A 586 24.22 -1.51 31.28
N THR A 587 25.41 -1.52 31.87
CA THR A 587 25.88 -2.66 32.67
C THR A 587 25.13 -2.79 33.99
N ALA A 588 24.82 -1.68 34.68
CA ALA A 588 24.18 -1.71 35.99
C ALA A 588 22.69 -2.10 35.95
N PHE A 589 21.94 -1.65 34.93
CA PHE A 589 20.48 -1.78 34.89
C PHE A 589 19.97 -2.74 33.81
N PHE A 590 20.74 -2.99 32.74
CA PHE A 590 20.24 -3.67 31.54
C PHE A 590 21.06 -4.90 31.15
N GLY A 591 21.90 -5.43 32.04
CA GLY A 591 22.66 -6.66 31.77
C GLY A 591 23.69 -6.53 30.65
N GLY A 592 24.07 -5.30 30.28
CA GLY A 592 25.11 -5.02 29.27
C GLY A 592 24.60 -4.73 27.85
N ASP A 593 23.31 -4.93 27.54
CA ASP A 593 22.71 -4.46 26.28
C ASP A 593 21.24 -4.06 26.51
N MET A 594 20.98 -2.76 26.50
CA MET A 594 19.63 -2.23 26.70
C MET A 594 18.66 -2.67 25.60
N ARG A 595 19.13 -2.92 24.37
CA ARG A 595 18.28 -3.33 23.25
C ARG A 595 17.77 -4.75 23.47
N LEU A 596 18.66 -5.64 23.92
CA LEU A 596 18.31 -7.03 24.22
C LEU A 596 17.38 -7.12 25.43
N TRP A 597 17.59 -6.26 26.43
CA TRP A 597 16.65 -6.12 27.54
C TRP A 597 15.26 -5.66 27.06
N ILE A 598 15.19 -4.63 26.21
CA ILE A 598 13.91 -4.16 25.63
C ILE A 598 13.22 -5.27 24.83
N SER A 599 13.96 -6.05 24.03
CA SER A 599 13.36 -7.09 23.21
C SER A 599 12.90 -8.32 24.01
N HIS A 600 13.67 -8.77 25.00
CA HIS A 600 13.33 -9.96 25.78
C HIS A 600 12.36 -9.68 26.93
N GLU A 601 12.56 -8.61 27.69
CA GLU A 601 11.76 -8.33 28.90
C GLU A 601 10.50 -7.52 28.58
N LEU A 602 10.58 -6.55 27.66
CA LEU A 602 9.41 -5.75 27.27
C LEU A 602 8.69 -6.33 26.04
N GLY A 603 9.29 -7.28 25.31
CA GLY A 603 8.73 -7.83 24.08
C GLY A 603 8.67 -6.82 22.93
N ILE A 604 9.46 -5.74 23.00
CA ILE A 604 9.43 -4.62 22.06
C ILE A 604 10.59 -4.78 21.07
N THR A 605 10.31 -4.81 19.77
CA THR A 605 11.39 -4.90 18.77
C THR A 605 12.13 -3.58 18.64
N TYR A 606 13.44 -3.67 18.39
CA TYR A 606 14.32 -2.53 18.21
C TYR A 606 14.98 -2.58 16.83
N ASP A 607 14.70 -1.58 16.00
CA ASP A 607 15.37 -1.33 14.73
C ASP A 607 16.36 -0.18 14.92
N GLN A 608 17.58 -0.26 14.37
CA GLN A 608 18.56 0.84 14.42
C GLN A 608 17.99 2.12 13.79
N ARG A 609 17.27 1.99 12.67
CA ARG A 609 16.58 3.08 11.98
C ARG A 609 15.10 3.06 12.37
N ASN A 610 14.71 3.96 13.27
CA ASN A 610 13.41 3.92 13.93
C ASN A 610 12.78 5.31 14.09
N ALA A 611 11.58 5.34 14.65
CA ALA A 611 10.81 6.56 14.87
C ALA A 611 11.45 7.55 15.87
N LEU A 612 12.27 7.08 16.83
CA LEU A 612 13.05 7.96 17.72
C LEU A 612 14.03 8.82 16.90
N ILE A 613 14.81 8.18 16.01
CA ILE A 613 15.79 8.88 15.17
C ILE A 613 15.09 9.92 14.29
N VAL A 614 13.95 9.56 13.70
CA VAL A 614 13.14 10.47 12.91
C VAL A 614 12.61 11.61 13.76
N GLY A 615 12.09 11.34 14.96
CA GLY A 615 11.59 12.36 15.87
C GLY A 615 12.68 13.38 16.22
N LEU A 616 13.91 12.92 16.46
CA LEU A 616 15.08 13.78 16.71
C LEU A 616 15.44 14.62 15.47
N ALA A 617 15.63 13.99 14.31
CA ALA A 617 16.09 14.67 13.10
C ALA A 617 15.02 15.57 12.48
N MET A 618 13.81 15.05 12.29
CA MET A 618 12.67 15.82 11.78
C MET A 618 12.26 16.91 12.78
N GLY A 619 12.27 16.61 14.08
CA GLY A 619 12.01 17.62 15.11
C GLY A 619 12.98 18.79 15.00
N PHE A 620 14.29 18.51 14.87
CA PHE A 620 15.31 19.53 14.63
C PHE A 620 15.03 20.38 13.38
N ALA A 621 14.62 19.77 12.28
CA ALA A 621 14.30 20.48 11.03
C ALA A 621 13.06 21.37 11.12
N VAL A 622 12.11 21.05 11.99
CA VAL A 622 10.82 21.77 12.10
C VAL A 622 10.88 22.88 13.16
N ILE A 623 11.83 22.83 14.11
CA ILE A 623 12.02 23.86 15.15
C ILE A 623 12.09 25.28 14.58
N PRO A 624 12.91 25.60 13.56
CA PRO A 624 13.04 26.96 13.05
C PRO A 624 11.72 27.57 12.59
N ASN A 625 10.90 26.76 11.89
CA ASN A 625 9.61 27.17 11.35
C ASN A 625 8.63 27.53 12.46
N ILE A 626 8.54 26.68 13.50
CA ILE A 626 7.67 26.94 14.64
C ILE A 626 8.21 28.15 15.44
N PHE A 627 9.51 28.19 15.68
CA PHE A 627 10.17 29.23 16.46
C PHE A 627 9.97 30.62 15.84
N SER A 628 10.30 30.81 14.57
CA SER A 628 10.29 32.15 13.95
C SER A 628 8.88 32.73 13.93
N ILE A 629 7.87 31.93 13.55
CA ILE A 629 6.47 32.35 13.52
C ILE A 629 5.92 32.62 14.93
N ALA A 630 6.24 31.76 15.91
CA ALA A 630 5.81 31.96 17.30
C ALA A 630 6.48 33.19 17.94
N GLU A 631 7.76 33.43 17.67
CA GLU A 631 8.52 34.58 18.17
C GLU A 631 7.95 35.89 17.61
N ASP A 632 7.67 35.95 16.30
CA ASP A 632 7.02 37.10 15.68
C ASP A 632 5.62 37.35 16.26
N ALA A 633 4.84 36.29 16.51
CA ALA A 633 3.53 36.40 17.12
C ALA A 633 3.61 37.02 18.53
N ILE A 634 4.56 36.57 19.34
CA ILE A 634 4.77 37.08 20.70
C ILE A 634 5.29 38.53 20.67
N PHE A 635 6.24 38.83 19.78
CA PHE A 635 6.83 40.16 19.65
C PHE A 635 5.84 41.19 19.08
N SER A 636 4.83 40.75 18.33
CA SER A 636 3.77 41.60 17.78
C SER A 636 2.74 42.09 18.82
N VAL A 637 2.75 41.53 20.03
CA VAL A 637 1.86 41.97 21.11
C VAL A 637 2.14 43.44 21.46
N PRO A 638 1.13 44.33 21.48
CA PRO A 638 1.31 45.74 21.78
C PRO A 638 2.00 45.96 23.14
N ARG A 639 3.08 46.76 23.15
CA ARG A 639 3.82 47.07 24.38
C ARG A 639 2.95 47.70 25.46
N SER A 640 1.92 48.44 25.08
CA SER A 640 0.95 49.04 26.01
C SER A 640 0.25 48.01 26.92
N LEU A 641 0.00 46.80 26.42
CA LEU A 641 -0.58 45.72 27.24
C LEU A 641 0.42 45.19 28.26
N THR A 642 1.68 45.03 27.84
CA THR A 642 2.77 44.59 28.71
C THR A 642 3.06 45.63 29.79
N ASP A 643 3.26 46.89 29.40
CA ASP A 643 3.58 47.99 30.31
C ASP A 643 2.41 48.27 31.27
N GLY A 644 1.15 48.16 30.79
CA GLY A 644 -0.04 48.30 31.62
C GLY A 644 -0.15 47.19 32.68
N SER A 645 0.14 45.94 32.32
CA SER A 645 0.16 44.81 33.27
C SER A 645 1.26 45.00 34.33
N LEU A 646 2.46 45.40 33.93
CA LEU A 646 3.57 45.66 34.84
C LEU A 646 3.28 46.84 35.78
N ALA A 647 2.63 47.90 35.28
CA ALA A 647 2.22 49.06 36.08
C ALA A 647 1.18 48.70 37.17
N LEU A 648 0.39 47.64 36.96
CA LEU A 648 -0.54 47.10 37.96
C LEU A 648 0.15 46.20 39.00
N GLY A 649 1.49 46.11 38.99
CA GLY A 649 2.28 45.33 39.94
C GLY A 649 2.40 43.85 39.58
N ALA A 650 2.01 43.44 38.37
CA ALA A 650 2.20 42.06 37.90
C ALA A 650 3.68 41.77 37.66
N THR A 651 4.13 40.55 37.95
CA THR A 651 5.50 40.13 37.63
C THR A 651 5.66 39.91 36.11
N PRO A 652 6.90 39.93 35.57
CA PRO A 652 7.15 39.60 34.17
C PRO A 652 6.59 38.23 33.77
N TRP A 653 6.68 37.23 34.66
CA TRP A 653 6.10 35.89 34.44
C TRP A 653 4.57 35.91 34.41
N GLN A 654 3.93 36.66 35.31
CA GLN A 654 2.46 36.82 35.31
C GLN A 654 1.97 37.55 34.06
N THR A 655 2.68 38.61 33.65
CA THR A 655 2.38 39.36 32.42
C THR A 655 2.53 38.48 31.18
N LEU A 656 3.62 37.70 31.10
CA LEU A 656 3.82 36.75 30.02
C LEU A 656 2.68 35.74 29.92
N THR A 657 2.37 35.06 31.03
CA THR A 657 1.43 33.93 31.03
C THR A 657 -0.03 34.37 30.86
N ARG A 658 -0.42 35.50 31.46
CA ARG A 658 -1.83 35.95 31.46
C ARG A 658 -2.17 36.95 30.36
N VAL A 659 -1.20 37.69 29.83
CA VAL A 659 -1.44 38.74 28.84
C VAL A 659 -0.80 38.38 27.51
N VAL A 660 0.52 38.19 27.48
CA VAL A 660 1.27 38.05 26.23
C VAL A 660 0.97 36.74 25.51
N ILE A 661 1.10 35.59 26.18
CA ILE A 661 0.83 34.26 25.59
C ILE A 661 -0.63 34.15 25.17
N LEU A 662 -1.55 34.69 25.98
CA LEU A 662 -2.97 34.68 25.66
C LEU A 662 -3.27 35.48 24.39
N THR A 663 -2.68 36.66 24.25
CA THR A 663 -2.83 37.53 23.07
C THR A 663 -2.14 36.94 21.83
N ALA A 664 -0.98 36.31 22.01
CA ALA A 664 -0.19 35.69 20.94
C ALA A 664 -0.67 34.27 20.56
N SER A 665 -1.57 33.66 21.33
CA SER A 665 -2.02 32.27 21.16
C SER A 665 -2.50 31.92 19.75
N PRO A 666 -3.22 32.78 19.00
CA PRO A 666 -3.60 32.47 17.63
C PRO A 666 -2.38 32.31 16.71
N GLY A 667 -1.32 33.11 16.92
CA GLY A 667 -0.09 33.04 16.15
C GLY A 667 0.76 31.82 16.52
N ILE A 668 0.88 31.51 17.82
CA ILE A 668 1.59 30.31 18.30
C ILE A 668 0.93 29.04 17.76
N PHE A 669 -0.40 28.96 17.81
CA PHE A 669 -1.14 27.82 17.24
C PHE A 669 -0.91 27.70 15.73
N SER A 670 -0.91 28.82 15.00
CA SER A 670 -0.62 28.84 13.57
C SER A 670 0.79 28.32 13.28
N ALA A 671 1.78 28.71 14.09
CA ALA A 671 3.17 28.24 13.97
C ALA A 671 3.26 26.71 14.12
N LEU A 672 2.58 26.15 15.13
CA LEU A 672 2.54 24.70 15.37
C LEU A 672 1.92 23.93 14.21
N MET A 673 0.79 24.42 13.68
CA MET A 673 0.11 23.75 12.58
C MET A 673 0.93 23.78 11.29
N ILE A 674 1.58 24.92 10.99
CA ILE A 674 2.49 25.03 9.84
C ILE A 674 3.68 24.09 10.00
N GLY A 675 4.27 24.02 11.21
CA GLY A 675 5.33 23.07 11.53
C GLY A 675 4.90 21.61 11.35
N MET A 676 3.71 21.25 11.84
CA MET A 676 3.14 19.91 11.67
C MET A 676 2.89 19.58 10.20
N GLY A 677 2.34 20.51 9.42
CA GLY A 677 2.14 20.35 7.98
C GLY A 677 3.45 20.07 7.24
N ARG A 678 4.53 20.75 7.62
CA ARG A 678 5.89 20.47 7.10
C ARG A 678 6.39 19.08 7.52
N ALA A 679 6.19 18.69 8.78
CA ALA A 679 6.61 17.38 9.29
C ALA A 679 5.92 16.21 8.56
N VAL A 680 4.63 16.36 8.27
CA VAL A 680 3.83 15.37 7.52
C VAL A 680 4.33 15.23 6.09
N GLY A 681 4.74 16.33 5.46
CA GLY A 681 5.28 16.35 4.10
C GLY A 681 6.76 15.98 4.00
N GLU A 682 7.43 15.66 5.10
CA GLU A 682 8.87 15.40 5.10
C GLU A 682 9.20 14.06 4.43
N THR A 683 9.98 14.15 3.35
CA THR A 683 10.30 13.00 2.50
C THR A 683 11.67 12.42 2.82
N MET A 684 12.70 13.26 2.93
CA MET A 684 14.10 12.82 2.82
C MET A 684 14.67 12.36 4.16
N ILE A 685 14.33 13.05 5.25
CA ILE A 685 14.71 12.60 6.59
C ILE A 685 14.12 11.22 6.87
N VAL A 686 12.82 11.06 6.58
CA VAL A 686 12.10 9.81 6.79
C VAL A 686 12.69 8.69 5.96
N LEU A 687 12.88 8.92 4.65
CA LEU A 687 13.40 7.90 3.73
C LEU A 687 14.73 7.32 4.21
N MET A 688 15.60 8.16 4.78
CA MET A 688 16.94 7.76 5.21
C MET A 688 17.00 7.22 6.64
N ALA A 689 16.09 7.64 7.52
CA ALA A 689 16.17 7.37 8.96
C ALA A 689 15.18 6.30 9.50
N THR A 690 14.20 5.84 8.71
CA THR A 690 13.11 4.96 9.18
C THR A 690 13.26 3.47 8.88
N GLY A 691 14.22 3.08 8.05
CA GLY A 691 14.31 1.70 7.55
C GLY A 691 13.22 1.32 6.52
N ASN A 692 12.24 2.19 6.26
CA ASN A 692 11.17 2.04 5.24
C ASN A 692 10.29 0.78 5.39
N THR A 693 10.03 0.34 6.61
CA THR A 693 9.16 -0.80 6.91
C THR A 693 7.71 -0.35 7.14
N PRO A 694 6.70 -0.80 6.36
CA PRO A 694 5.31 -0.34 6.48
C PRO A 694 4.56 -1.02 7.64
N VAL A 695 5.02 -0.82 8.89
CA VAL A 695 4.44 -1.42 10.11
C VAL A 695 3.51 -0.44 10.82
N MET A 696 2.37 -0.93 11.32
CA MET A 696 1.37 -0.15 12.06
C MET A 696 1.47 -0.35 13.58
N ASP A 697 2.61 0.05 14.15
CA ASP A 697 2.86 0.00 15.60
C ASP A 697 3.33 1.38 16.12
N MET A 698 2.85 1.77 17.30
CA MET A 698 3.25 2.99 18.01
C MET A 698 4.53 2.81 18.82
N ASN A 699 5.22 1.69 18.70
CA ASN A 699 6.57 1.55 19.22
C ASN A 699 7.52 2.60 18.61
N ILE A 700 8.21 3.35 19.47
CA ILE A 700 9.18 4.38 19.09
C ILE A 700 10.49 3.78 18.52
N PHE A 701 10.79 2.53 18.87
CA PHE A 701 12.01 1.82 18.47
C PHE A 701 11.86 1.03 17.17
N GLN A 702 10.70 1.07 16.53
CA GLN A 702 10.48 0.47 15.22
C GLN A 702 10.53 1.48 14.09
N GLY A 703 10.88 0.97 12.91
CA GLY A 703 10.75 1.67 11.64
C GLY A 703 9.31 2.02 11.25
N MET A 704 9.20 2.60 10.06
CA MET A 704 7.94 3.06 9.47
C MET A 704 8.15 3.39 7.99
N ARG A 705 7.07 3.44 7.21
CA ARG A 705 7.09 3.96 5.85
C ARG A 705 6.03 5.04 5.72
N THR A 706 6.38 6.22 5.18
CA THR A 706 5.43 7.33 4.99
C THR A 706 4.93 7.39 3.55
N LEU A 707 3.81 8.08 3.32
CA LEU A 707 3.29 8.32 1.97
C LEU A 707 4.33 9.01 1.08
N ALA A 708 5.00 10.03 1.62
CA ALA A 708 5.99 10.81 0.88
C ALA A 708 7.22 9.97 0.51
N ALA A 709 7.79 9.21 1.46
CA ALA A 709 8.90 8.32 1.20
C ALA A 709 8.52 7.19 0.23
N ASN A 710 7.31 6.65 0.35
CA ASN A 710 6.81 5.60 -0.54
C ASN A 710 6.75 6.08 -2.00
N VAL A 711 6.18 7.26 -2.23
CA VAL A 711 6.11 7.88 -3.56
C VAL A 711 7.51 8.15 -4.12
N ALA A 712 8.44 8.65 -3.30
CA ALA A 712 9.79 8.97 -3.75
C ALA A 712 10.59 7.74 -4.19
N VAL A 713 10.40 6.58 -3.54
CA VAL A 713 11.13 5.34 -3.84
C VAL A 713 10.51 4.59 -5.01
N GLU A 714 9.20 4.41 -5.00
CA GLU A 714 8.57 3.46 -5.93
C GLU A 714 8.11 4.10 -7.24
N MET A 715 7.95 5.43 -7.29
CA MET A 715 7.49 6.10 -8.52
C MET A 715 8.46 5.92 -9.70
N PRO A 716 9.80 6.05 -9.52
CA PRO A 716 10.75 5.80 -10.61
C PRO A 716 10.78 4.34 -11.11
N GLU A 717 10.42 3.38 -10.27
CA GLU A 717 10.46 1.94 -10.58
C GLU A 717 9.14 1.42 -11.15
N SER A 718 8.03 2.12 -10.91
CA SER A 718 6.70 1.70 -11.34
C SER A 718 6.48 1.85 -12.86
N ALA A 719 5.92 0.82 -13.49
CA ALA A 719 5.55 0.86 -14.90
C ALA A 719 4.46 1.92 -15.16
N VAL A 720 4.66 2.76 -16.17
CA VAL A 720 3.74 3.86 -16.51
C VAL A 720 2.33 3.31 -16.76
N ALA A 721 1.34 4.00 -16.18
CA ALA A 721 -0.09 3.66 -16.27
C ALA A 721 -0.53 2.33 -15.64
N SER A 722 0.38 1.60 -14.97
CA SER A 722 0.02 0.42 -14.15
C SER A 722 -0.88 0.80 -12.96
N THR A 723 -1.53 -0.20 -12.37
CA THR A 723 -2.32 -0.03 -11.13
C THR A 723 -1.44 0.55 -10.01
N HIS A 724 -0.26 -0.03 -9.79
CA HIS A 724 0.71 0.43 -8.79
C HIS A 724 1.10 1.89 -9.00
N TYR A 725 1.44 2.28 -10.23
CA TYR A 725 1.74 3.67 -10.59
C TYR A 725 0.60 4.63 -10.18
N ARG A 726 -0.66 4.30 -10.53
CA ARG A 726 -1.81 5.14 -10.18
C ARG A 726 -2.08 5.18 -8.66
N VAL A 727 -1.81 4.10 -7.93
CA VAL A 727 -1.95 4.08 -6.46
C VAL A 727 -0.87 4.95 -5.79
N LEU A 728 0.32 5.08 -6.36
CA LEU A 728 1.31 6.08 -5.90
C LEU A 728 0.81 7.52 -6.11
N PHE A 729 0.15 7.80 -7.24
CA PHE A 729 -0.54 9.08 -7.45
C PHE A 729 -1.69 9.30 -6.46
N LEU A 730 -2.43 8.25 -6.11
CA LEU A 730 -3.43 8.31 -5.05
C LEU A 730 -2.80 8.63 -3.69
N SER A 731 -1.63 8.06 -3.39
CA SER A 731 -0.88 8.35 -2.17
C SER A 731 -0.48 9.84 -2.10
N ALA A 732 -0.02 10.40 -3.22
CA ALA A 732 0.27 11.83 -3.35
C ALA A 732 -1.00 12.69 -3.20
N LEU A 733 -2.13 12.28 -3.78
CA LEU A 733 -3.42 12.95 -3.64
C LEU A 733 -3.91 12.95 -2.18
N VAL A 734 -3.75 11.83 -1.46
CA VAL A 734 -4.07 11.71 -0.03
C VAL A 734 -3.20 12.68 0.78
N LEU A 735 -1.89 12.70 0.54
CA LEU A 735 -0.97 13.61 1.22
C LEU A 735 -1.32 15.09 0.96
N LEU A 736 -1.62 15.44 -0.30
CA LEU A 736 -2.04 16.78 -0.69
C LEU A 736 -3.35 17.18 -0.01
N THR A 737 -4.35 16.29 -0.03
CA THR A 737 -5.66 16.49 0.60
C THR A 737 -5.51 16.68 2.11
N PHE A 738 -4.72 15.83 2.77
CA PHE A 738 -4.43 15.95 4.18
C PHE A 738 -3.77 17.28 4.53
N THR A 739 -2.75 17.68 3.77
CA THR A 739 -2.02 18.95 3.99
C THR A 739 -2.95 20.14 3.78
N PHE A 740 -3.80 20.10 2.76
CA PHE A 740 -4.81 21.12 2.49
C PHE A 740 -5.82 21.23 3.64
N VAL A 741 -6.35 20.10 4.13
CA VAL A 741 -7.30 20.06 5.27
C VAL A 741 -6.65 20.62 6.53
N MET A 742 -5.43 20.20 6.86
CA MET A 742 -4.71 20.67 8.05
C MET A 742 -4.41 22.17 8.00
N ASN A 743 -3.95 22.67 6.86
CA ASN A 743 -3.69 24.10 6.68
C ASN A 743 -4.99 24.92 6.73
N THR A 744 -6.07 24.40 6.16
CA THR A 744 -7.40 25.04 6.23
C THR A 744 -7.90 25.09 7.68
N LEU A 745 -7.78 23.98 8.42
CA LEU A 745 -8.15 23.91 9.83
C LEU A 745 -7.33 24.89 10.67
N ALA A 746 -6.03 25.01 10.41
CA ALA A 746 -5.15 25.96 11.09
C ALA A 746 -5.64 27.40 10.93
N GLU A 747 -5.96 27.81 9.71
CA GLU A 747 -6.44 29.16 9.41
C GLU A 747 -7.84 29.41 10.00
N LEU A 748 -8.74 28.42 9.95
CA LEU A 748 -10.06 28.51 10.60
C LEU A 748 -9.94 28.72 12.12
N ILE A 749 -9.06 27.98 12.78
CA ILE A 749 -8.81 28.12 14.23
C ILE A 749 -8.19 29.49 14.53
N ARG A 750 -7.19 29.92 13.73
CA ARG A 750 -6.55 31.23 13.87
C ARG A 750 -7.58 32.36 13.82
N GLN A 751 -8.48 32.35 12.83
CA GLN A 751 -9.52 33.37 12.68
C GLN A 751 -10.50 33.38 13.86
N ARG A 752 -10.91 32.18 14.32
CA ARG A 752 -11.81 32.04 15.47
C ARG A 752 -11.18 32.58 16.76
N LEU A 753 -9.91 32.26 17.01
CA LEU A 753 -9.19 32.76 18.19
C LEU A 753 -8.95 34.27 18.11
N ARG A 754 -8.58 34.81 16.94
CA ARG A 754 -8.44 36.25 16.74
C ARG A 754 -9.74 37.00 17.01
N LYS A 755 -10.88 36.50 16.53
CA LYS A 755 -12.20 37.11 16.83
C LYS A 755 -12.52 37.07 18.33
N LYS A 756 -12.25 35.95 19.00
CA LYS A 756 -12.50 35.77 20.43
C LYS A 756 -11.68 36.74 21.30
N TYR A 757 -10.44 37.02 20.89
CA TYR A 757 -9.52 37.87 21.67
C TYR A 757 -9.38 39.29 21.13
N ALA A 758 -10.05 39.65 20.03
CA ALA A 758 -10.09 41.03 19.53
C ALA A 758 -10.90 41.99 20.44
N SER A 759 -11.66 41.45 21.39
CA SER A 759 -12.42 42.21 22.38
C SER A 759 -11.69 42.40 23.72
N LEU A 760 -10.50 41.80 23.88
CA LEU A 760 -9.57 42.07 24.98
C LEU A 760 -8.58 43.14 24.52
#